data_AF-A0A9Q1B6F3-F1
#
_entry.id   AF-A0A9Q1B6F3-F1
#
_cell.length_a   1.000
_cell.length_b   1.000
_cell.length_c   1.000
_cell.angle_alpha   90.00
_cell.angle_beta   90.00
_cell.angle_gamma   90.00
#
_symmetry.space_group_name_H-M   'P 1'
#
loop_
_entity.id
_entity.type
_entity.pdbx_description
1 polymer ?
#
loop_
_entity_poly.entity_id
_entity_poly.type
_entity_poly.pdbx_seq_one_letter_code
_entity_poly.pdbx_strand_id
1 'polypeptide(L)'
;MLQLASDALPNDMTLALAYLLALPQVVDANKCFEKQAPSALSLQLASYYYSLQIYAHLAPCIFQYNVHNVYTADPKELIRRVTEHVSQASGADWPDEIAALIKHLRYYNERLLDFTQAQILQGLGKGVDVQRFTADGQYKRETILGLAETLEENVYRIALSLAQRYSVPLWEVYMTHLEFLFSDSGLSTAAIEARAQSLGIFDTLKTDPEAFHEHMVRYVYPTIEGQDHQRLLYYFTLLENCASPEFVKHAIQPETHIRLLKKFKAVAPGLNYKKLTGGNAHPLEVLDPVLTSQNILSISKLAPKIPEKDGAMLSPSSVYAIWLKKLFWHGDPHLIKIAPKSVTEWFHAYDICAKYFDRLHPGDIINFMDEITFSSKAVTKLSVDARVEMTKKAIKAVIHLAEKSGKRTSKGDSMEGVVDRQVTYEDALSHLQQSLAHLETLSHSFISSLKNSDQTLLQEYGHLYDLSRSEKKKIGEQAIVMCLDGQPLEMIQGLLEVAVGDPGLSPKDIVQAAVSKVVEALRGDGGPDALNRDPFQTLEGIVSAVHTSAEKGEHLVTSDDLLAWLRPFCGDDALPVKPRIQVLQILEQAFHLRDEDIRLLVLFRTQAVLNASWPETQVEVTDIENEEKRYSLFLRLLETSEDHLKFQHLAMLLQAWPPMRSPKIASPTNNPWVKLGTVMLMKCQQEQKEDTGNEILKTCRSLYDTKHMLSTECIQGLCLLLLRESLLLPSLKLLVESRDQDLHSVALQQITTLAQCVSTAFYPHLVNHLLTKQEEGPWDVEDTAKQLQGAGFVAEAGSLLMAYKGTHPALHTFGAALSAVKHWI
;
A
#
# COMPACT_ATOMS: atom_id res chain seq x y z
N MET A 1 -63.43 -36.98 24.78
CA MET A 1 -62.95 -36.56 26.12
C MET A 1 -61.75 -35.63 26.03
N LEU A 2 -60.59 -36.03 25.47
CA LEU A 2 -59.41 -35.13 25.37
C LEU A 2 -59.68 -33.79 24.66
N GLN A 3 -60.40 -33.80 23.53
CA GLN A 3 -60.76 -32.58 22.82
C GLN A 3 -61.66 -31.66 23.69
N LEU A 4 -62.68 -32.24 24.33
CA LEU A 4 -63.57 -31.52 25.25
C LEU A 4 -62.82 -30.93 26.45
N ALA A 5 -61.84 -31.65 27.00
CA ALA A 5 -60.98 -31.14 28.06
C ALA A 5 -60.12 -29.96 27.58
N SER A 6 -59.55 -30.05 26.38
CA SER A 6 -58.71 -28.99 25.78
C SER A 6 -59.50 -27.73 25.46
N ASP A 7 -60.75 -27.87 25.01
CA ASP A 7 -61.64 -26.75 24.67
C ASP A 7 -62.21 -26.09 25.94
N ALA A 8 -62.45 -26.87 27.01
CA ALA A 8 -62.93 -26.37 28.29
C ALA A 8 -61.85 -25.68 29.12
N LEU A 9 -60.59 -26.13 29.08
CA LEU A 9 -59.51 -25.68 29.97
C LEU A 9 -59.34 -24.14 30.05
N PRO A 10 -59.42 -23.36 28.96
CA PRO A 10 -59.26 -21.90 29.03
C PRO A 10 -60.43 -21.18 29.72
N ASN A 11 -61.61 -21.80 29.78
CA ASN A 11 -62.86 -21.15 30.21
C ASN A 11 -63.45 -21.74 31.50
N ASP A 12 -63.32 -23.06 31.72
CA ASP A 12 -63.83 -23.79 32.90
C ASP A 12 -62.90 -24.95 33.26
N MET A 13 -62.06 -24.73 34.26
CA MET A 13 -61.06 -25.70 34.72
C MET A 13 -61.65 -26.85 35.52
N THR A 14 -62.79 -26.64 36.17
CA THR A 14 -63.47 -27.70 36.93
C THR A 14 -64.08 -28.70 35.97
N LEU A 15 -64.74 -28.21 34.92
CA LEU A 15 -65.26 -29.05 33.84
C LEU A 15 -64.15 -29.76 33.08
N ALA A 16 -63.05 -29.05 32.76
CA ALA A 16 -61.90 -29.64 32.12
C ALA A 16 -61.27 -30.75 32.97
N LEU A 17 -61.09 -30.52 34.28
CA LEU A 17 -60.58 -31.54 35.20
C LEU A 17 -61.51 -32.75 35.26
N ALA A 18 -62.83 -32.57 35.26
CA ALA A 18 -63.78 -33.68 35.22
C ALA A 18 -63.62 -34.52 33.93
N TYR A 19 -63.43 -33.87 32.78
CA TYR A 19 -63.14 -34.59 31.52
C TYR A 19 -61.79 -35.31 31.53
N LEU A 20 -60.76 -34.74 32.18
CA LEU A 20 -59.45 -35.37 32.33
C LEU A 20 -59.49 -36.58 33.27
N LEU A 21 -60.22 -36.49 34.40
CA LEU A 21 -60.38 -37.60 35.35
C LEU A 21 -61.18 -38.78 34.76
N ALA A 22 -62.04 -38.51 33.77
CA ALA A 22 -62.83 -39.53 33.07
C ALA A 22 -62.09 -40.17 31.88
N LEU A 23 -60.79 -39.91 31.69
CA LEU A 23 -60.01 -40.52 30.62
C LEU A 23 -59.75 -42.01 30.89
N PRO A 24 -59.90 -42.90 29.87
CA PRO A 24 -59.57 -44.33 30.03
C PRO A 24 -58.09 -44.57 30.32
N GLN A 25 -57.21 -43.75 29.75
CA GLN A 25 -55.77 -43.79 29.97
C GLN A 25 -55.33 -42.50 30.67
N VAL A 26 -54.98 -42.60 31.94
CA VAL A 26 -54.71 -41.46 32.82
C VAL A 26 -53.56 -40.58 32.31
N VAL A 27 -52.55 -41.19 31.68
CA VAL A 27 -51.35 -40.50 31.17
C VAL A 27 -51.67 -39.62 29.95
N ASP A 28 -52.74 -39.92 29.20
CA ASP A 28 -53.13 -39.14 28.01
C ASP A 28 -53.53 -37.70 28.31
N ALA A 29 -53.81 -37.37 29.58
CA ALA A 29 -54.01 -35.99 30.02
C ALA A 29 -52.82 -35.07 29.67
N ASN A 30 -51.60 -35.62 29.56
CA ASN A 30 -50.41 -34.87 29.15
C ASN A 30 -50.59 -34.21 27.78
N LYS A 31 -51.24 -34.91 26.84
CA LYS A 31 -51.54 -34.39 25.49
C LYS A 31 -52.47 -33.17 25.51
N CYS A 32 -53.29 -33.05 26.56
CA CYS A 32 -54.14 -31.87 26.78
C CYS A 32 -53.31 -30.72 27.35
N PHE A 33 -52.53 -30.98 28.40
CA PHE A 33 -51.71 -29.96 29.06
C PHE A 33 -50.58 -29.41 28.17
N GLU A 34 -50.00 -30.22 27.28
CA GLU A 34 -48.96 -29.77 26.32
C GLU A 34 -49.47 -28.82 25.24
N LYS A 35 -50.75 -28.92 24.85
CA LYS A 35 -51.36 -28.04 23.85
C LYS A 35 -51.66 -26.63 24.37
N GLN A 36 -51.55 -26.43 25.67
CA GLN A 36 -52.00 -25.22 26.36
C GLN A 36 -50.81 -24.32 26.64
N ALA A 37 -51.04 -23.00 26.57
CA ALA A 37 -50.01 -22.05 26.94
C ALA A 37 -49.62 -22.27 28.42
N PRO A 38 -48.32 -22.31 28.75
CA PRO A 38 -47.88 -22.46 30.13
C PRO A 38 -48.30 -21.23 30.93
N SER A 39 -49.18 -21.45 31.91
CA SER A 39 -49.62 -20.45 32.90
C SER A 39 -49.50 -21.07 34.29
N ALA A 40 -49.35 -20.25 35.33
CA ALA A 40 -49.30 -20.74 36.70
C ALA A 40 -50.50 -21.66 37.01
N LEU A 41 -51.68 -21.29 36.51
CA LEU A 41 -52.92 -22.00 36.77
C LEU A 41 -53.01 -23.34 36.00
N SER A 42 -52.58 -23.38 34.74
CA SER A 42 -52.56 -24.63 33.95
C SER A 42 -51.51 -25.63 34.47
N LEU A 43 -50.35 -25.14 34.93
CA LEU A 43 -49.30 -25.98 35.53
C LEU A 43 -49.73 -26.50 36.91
N GLN A 44 -50.36 -25.67 37.75
CA GLN A 44 -50.94 -26.11 39.02
C GLN A 44 -52.03 -27.15 38.84
N LEU A 45 -52.90 -26.98 37.84
CA LEU A 45 -53.95 -27.94 37.51
C LEU A 45 -53.38 -29.28 37.04
N ALA A 46 -52.31 -29.27 36.25
CA ALA A 46 -51.60 -30.48 35.86
C ALA A 46 -50.98 -31.19 37.07
N SER A 47 -50.26 -30.47 37.93
CA SER A 47 -49.70 -31.01 39.18
C SER A 47 -50.79 -31.59 40.10
N TYR A 48 -51.94 -30.92 40.20
CA TYR A 48 -53.08 -31.41 40.96
C TYR A 48 -53.68 -32.68 40.37
N TYR A 49 -53.88 -32.73 39.05
CA TYR A 49 -54.37 -33.90 38.34
C TYR A 49 -53.48 -35.12 38.57
N TYR A 50 -52.17 -35.00 38.35
CA TYR A 50 -51.25 -36.13 38.56
C TYR A 50 -51.15 -36.53 40.03
N SER A 51 -51.22 -35.57 40.95
CA SER A 51 -51.26 -35.87 42.39
C SER A 51 -52.53 -36.62 42.80
N LEU A 52 -53.69 -36.26 42.24
CA LEU A 52 -54.96 -36.97 42.45
C LEU A 52 -54.90 -38.41 41.93
N GLN A 53 -54.31 -38.61 40.75
CA GLN A 53 -54.20 -39.93 40.13
C GLN A 53 -53.23 -40.82 40.91
N ILE A 54 -52.05 -40.31 41.26
CA ILE A 54 -51.09 -41.02 42.13
C ILE A 54 -51.74 -41.36 43.48
N TYR A 55 -52.48 -40.42 44.07
CA TYR A 55 -53.21 -40.68 45.30
C TYR A 55 -54.22 -41.82 45.13
N ALA A 56 -55.04 -41.80 44.07
CA ALA A 56 -56.06 -42.81 43.81
C ALA A 56 -55.47 -44.21 43.61
N HIS A 57 -54.33 -44.32 42.91
CA HIS A 57 -53.63 -45.58 42.69
C HIS A 57 -52.93 -46.13 43.94
N LEU A 58 -52.54 -45.28 44.89
CA LEU A 58 -51.80 -45.65 46.11
C LEU A 58 -52.69 -45.73 47.37
N ALA A 59 -54.02 -45.69 47.20
CA ALA A 59 -55.01 -45.42 48.24
C ALA A 59 -55.30 -46.52 49.29
N PRO A 60 -54.37 -47.43 49.64
CA PRO A 60 -54.34 -47.89 51.03
C PRO A 60 -52.99 -47.73 51.75
N CYS A 61 -51.99 -47.07 51.16
CA CYS A 61 -50.63 -47.04 51.73
C CYS A 61 -50.20 -45.67 52.31
N ILE A 62 -50.80 -44.55 51.90
CA ILE A 62 -50.26 -43.21 52.20
C ILE A 62 -50.77 -42.62 53.54
N PHE A 63 -52.00 -42.96 53.98
CA PHE A 63 -52.61 -42.36 55.18
C PHE A 63 -53.24 -43.42 56.08
N GLN A 64 -52.43 -44.20 56.79
CA GLN A 64 -52.94 -45.15 57.79
C GLN A 64 -53.48 -44.46 59.07
N TYR A 65 -53.29 -43.15 59.23
CA TYR A 65 -53.86 -42.37 60.33
C TYR A 65 -54.32 -40.99 59.83
N ASN A 66 -55.58 -40.65 60.07
CA ASN A 66 -56.35 -39.45 59.66
C ASN A 66 -56.90 -39.41 58.22
N VAL A 67 -58.12 -39.94 58.10
CA VAL A 67 -59.01 -39.83 56.94
C VAL A 67 -59.53 -38.39 56.83
N HIS A 68 -58.82 -37.52 56.10
CA HIS A 68 -59.50 -36.45 55.40
C HIS A 68 -59.84 -36.96 54.00
N ASN A 69 -61.14 -37.01 53.70
CA ASN A 69 -61.65 -37.30 52.35
C ASN A 69 -60.88 -36.45 51.34
N VAL A 70 -60.41 -37.03 50.23
CA VAL A 70 -59.80 -36.29 49.10
C VAL A 70 -60.66 -35.10 48.70
N TYR A 71 -61.99 -35.27 48.79
CA TYR A 71 -63.01 -34.27 48.52
C TYR A 71 -63.00 -33.05 49.47
N THR A 72 -62.29 -33.13 50.60
CA THR A 72 -62.18 -32.06 51.62
C THR A 72 -60.76 -31.52 51.76
N ALA A 73 -59.78 -32.11 51.06
CA ALA A 73 -58.39 -31.68 51.12
C ALA A 73 -58.15 -30.48 50.20
N ASP A 74 -57.42 -29.49 50.69
CA ASP A 74 -56.93 -28.39 49.85
C ASP A 74 -56.02 -28.97 48.74
N PRO A 75 -56.23 -28.61 47.46
CA PRO A 75 -55.39 -29.04 46.34
C PRO A 75 -53.89 -28.89 46.58
N LYS A 76 -53.46 -27.80 47.25
CA LYS A 76 -52.05 -27.54 47.58
C LYS A 76 -51.51 -28.56 48.58
N GLU A 77 -52.32 -28.91 49.58
CA GLU A 77 -51.93 -29.88 50.61
C GLU A 77 -51.85 -31.29 50.02
N LEU A 78 -52.74 -31.64 49.09
CA LEU A 78 -52.66 -32.91 48.38
C LEU A 78 -51.37 -33.00 47.54
N ILE A 79 -51.08 -31.98 46.71
CA ILE A 79 -49.86 -31.93 45.89
C ILE A 79 -48.62 -32.05 46.79
N ARG A 80 -48.58 -31.31 47.91
CA ARG A 80 -47.45 -31.33 48.85
C ARG A 80 -47.22 -32.73 49.41
N ARG A 81 -48.26 -33.38 49.96
CA ARG A 81 -48.12 -34.70 50.58
C ARG A 81 -47.76 -35.79 49.59
N VAL A 82 -48.35 -35.78 48.39
CA VAL A 82 -48.02 -36.76 47.34
C VAL A 82 -46.59 -36.55 46.86
N THR A 83 -46.16 -35.30 46.66
CA THR A 83 -44.78 -34.98 46.27
C THR A 83 -43.78 -35.42 47.35
N GLU A 84 -44.06 -35.17 48.63
CA GLU A 84 -43.21 -35.61 49.75
C GLU A 84 -43.08 -37.14 49.81
N HIS A 85 -44.19 -37.86 49.68
CA HIS A 85 -44.19 -39.33 49.68
C HIS A 85 -43.36 -39.91 48.53
N VAL A 86 -43.56 -39.38 47.31
CA VAL A 86 -42.85 -39.79 46.10
C VAL A 86 -41.35 -39.43 46.14
N SER A 87 -40.98 -38.33 46.80
CA SER A 87 -39.57 -37.94 46.97
C SER A 87 -38.87 -38.71 48.09
N GLN A 88 -39.57 -39.15 49.14
CA GLN A 88 -38.99 -39.99 50.20
C GLN A 88 -38.73 -41.43 49.72
N ALA A 89 -39.55 -41.93 48.79
CA ALA A 89 -39.43 -43.25 48.19
C ALA A 89 -38.59 -43.26 46.88
N SER A 90 -37.56 -42.41 46.78
CA SER A 90 -36.77 -42.15 45.56
C SER A 90 -35.98 -43.33 44.98
N GLY A 91 -36.07 -44.53 45.57
CA GLY A 91 -35.49 -45.79 45.08
C GLY A 91 -36.44 -46.98 45.12
N ALA A 92 -37.75 -46.75 45.24
CA ALA A 92 -38.76 -47.82 45.23
C ALA A 92 -39.07 -48.28 43.79
N ASP A 93 -39.24 -49.59 43.61
CA ASP A 93 -39.63 -50.21 42.33
C ASP A 93 -41.14 -50.00 42.11
N TRP A 94 -41.49 -48.84 41.54
CA TRP A 94 -42.88 -48.48 41.26
C TRP A 94 -43.40 -49.22 40.03
N PRO A 95 -44.67 -49.66 40.01
CA PRO A 95 -45.30 -50.13 38.78
C PRO A 95 -45.18 -49.09 37.66
N ASP A 96 -44.97 -49.53 36.42
CA ASP A 96 -44.71 -48.66 35.26
C ASP A 96 -45.73 -47.52 35.10
N GLU A 97 -47.02 -47.80 35.37
CA GLU A 97 -48.10 -46.83 35.33
C GLU A 97 -47.92 -45.70 36.37
N ILE A 98 -47.55 -46.04 37.60
CA ILE A 98 -47.32 -45.08 38.68
C ILE A 98 -46.00 -44.33 38.45
N ALA A 99 -44.97 -45.01 37.96
CA ALA A 99 -43.70 -44.39 37.59
C ALA A 99 -43.89 -43.31 36.50
N ALA A 100 -44.73 -43.57 35.50
CA ALA A 100 -45.09 -42.58 34.48
C ALA A 100 -45.82 -41.37 35.07
N LEU A 101 -46.78 -41.57 35.96
CA LEU A 101 -47.48 -40.47 36.64
C LEU A 101 -46.55 -39.65 37.53
N ILE A 102 -45.64 -40.30 38.27
CA ILE A 102 -44.60 -39.64 39.07
C ILE A 102 -43.69 -38.78 38.20
N LYS A 103 -43.29 -39.29 37.03
CA LYS A 103 -42.49 -38.53 36.06
C LYS A 103 -43.22 -37.27 35.60
N HIS A 104 -44.50 -37.36 35.26
CA HIS A 104 -45.29 -36.18 34.86
C HIS A 104 -45.53 -35.21 36.03
N LEU A 105 -45.79 -35.70 37.25
CA LEU A 105 -45.91 -34.84 38.43
C LEU A 105 -44.61 -34.05 38.67
N ARG A 106 -43.45 -34.71 38.62
CA ARG A 106 -42.15 -34.04 38.75
C ARG A 106 -41.93 -33.01 37.65
N TYR A 107 -42.21 -33.37 36.40
CA TYR A 107 -42.12 -32.48 35.24
C TYR A 107 -42.95 -31.20 35.39
N TYR A 108 -44.23 -31.30 35.75
CA TYR A 108 -45.09 -30.13 35.90
C TYR A 108 -44.78 -29.29 37.14
N ASN A 109 -44.36 -29.93 38.24
CA ASN A 109 -43.88 -29.21 39.43
C ASN A 109 -42.60 -28.43 39.14
N GLU A 110 -41.63 -29.01 38.42
CA GLU A 110 -40.41 -28.31 37.98
C GLU A 110 -40.75 -27.12 37.09
N ARG A 111 -41.62 -27.30 36.09
CA ARG A 111 -42.06 -26.21 35.21
C ARG A 111 -42.81 -25.10 35.95
N LEU A 112 -43.66 -25.44 36.92
CA LEU A 112 -44.38 -24.46 37.73
C LEU A 112 -43.41 -23.60 38.55
N LEU A 113 -42.39 -24.23 39.13
CA LEU A 113 -41.39 -23.50 39.89
C LEU A 113 -40.53 -22.62 38.99
N ASP A 114 -40.11 -23.12 37.83
CA ASP A 114 -39.34 -22.35 36.84
C ASP A 114 -40.15 -21.16 36.32
N PHE A 115 -41.44 -21.36 36.07
CA PHE A 115 -42.36 -20.30 35.67
C PHE A 115 -42.47 -19.23 36.77
N THR A 116 -42.61 -19.65 38.03
CA THR A 116 -42.68 -18.74 39.18
C THR A 116 -41.38 -17.95 39.34
N GLN A 117 -40.23 -18.60 39.20
CA GLN A 117 -38.93 -17.94 39.26
C GLN A 117 -38.75 -16.93 38.13
N ALA A 118 -39.10 -17.32 36.90
CA ALA A 118 -39.02 -16.41 35.76
C ALA A 118 -39.95 -15.20 35.90
N GLN A 119 -41.14 -15.35 36.50
CA GLN A 119 -42.02 -14.22 36.82
C GLN A 119 -41.41 -13.27 37.87
N ILE A 120 -40.75 -13.83 38.90
CA ILE A 120 -40.02 -13.01 39.89
C ILE A 120 -38.89 -12.24 39.19
N LEU A 121 -38.12 -12.90 38.33
CA LEU A 121 -37.03 -12.27 37.57
C LEU A 121 -37.52 -11.20 36.60
N GLN A 122 -38.67 -11.41 35.95
CA GLN A 122 -39.33 -10.41 35.13
C GLN A 122 -39.76 -9.19 35.97
N GLY A 123 -40.27 -9.42 37.17
CA GLY A 123 -40.64 -8.38 38.15
C GLY A 123 -39.45 -7.55 38.65
N LEU A 124 -38.22 -8.06 38.58
CA LEU A 124 -36.99 -7.33 38.87
C LEU A 124 -36.56 -6.38 37.74
N GLY A 125 -37.33 -6.30 36.65
CA GLY A 125 -37.07 -5.39 35.52
C GLY A 125 -35.90 -5.82 34.63
N LYS A 126 -35.47 -7.08 34.71
CA LYS A 126 -34.29 -7.62 33.99
C LYS A 126 -34.61 -8.21 32.61
N GLY A 127 -35.83 -7.99 32.09
CA GLY A 127 -36.18 -8.35 30.70
C GLY A 127 -36.20 -9.86 30.40
N VAL A 128 -36.51 -10.70 31.39
CA VAL A 128 -36.53 -12.16 31.23
C VAL A 128 -37.75 -12.62 30.44
N ASP A 129 -37.53 -13.42 29.39
CA ASP A 129 -38.57 -14.15 28.68
C ASP A 129 -38.97 -15.39 29.51
N VAL A 130 -40.15 -15.33 30.11
CA VAL A 130 -40.68 -16.39 30.97
C VAL A 130 -40.84 -17.71 30.24
N GLN A 131 -41.27 -17.69 28.98
CA GLN A 131 -41.49 -18.92 28.23
C GLN A 131 -40.16 -19.57 27.89
N ARG A 132 -39.21 -18.79 27.39
CA ARG A 132 -37.87 -19.28 27.06
C ARG A 132 -37.11 -19.74 28.30
N PHE A 133 -37.21 -19.01 29.42
CA PHE A 133 -36.60 -19.43 30.68
C PHE A 133 -37.12 -20.77 31.15
N THR A 134 -38.40 -21.11 30.96
CA THR A 134 -38.90 -22.43 31.41
C THR A 134 -38.45 -23.60 30.55
N ALA A 135 -38.15 -23.38 29.26
CA ALA A 135 -37.96 -24.44 28.27
C ALA A 135 -36.52 -24.62 27.78
N ASP A 136 -35.71 -23.56 27.79
CA ASP A 136 -34.36 -23.54 27.20
C ASP A 136 -33.29 -23.49 28.30
N GLY A 137 -32.57 -24.61 28.49
CA GLY A 137 -31.51 -24.73 29.50
C GLY A 137 -30.31 -23.81 29.25
N GLN A 138 -29.98 -23.54 27.98
CA GLN A 138 -28.91 -22.62 27.64
C GLN A 138 -29.31 -21.18 27.96
N TYR A 139 -30.55 -20.79 27.64
CA TYR A 139 -31.07 -19.48 28.01
C TYR A 139 -31.18 -19.30 29.54
N LYS A 140 -31.55 -20.35 30.30
CA LYS A 140 -31.50 -20.33 31.77
C LYS A 140 -30.09 -19.99 32.25
N ARG A 141 -29.09 -20.71 31.75
CA ARG A 141 -27.68 -20.52 32.10
C ARG A 141 -27.21 -19.10 31.77
N GLU A 142 -27.43 -18.62 30.55
CA GLU A 142 -27.07 -17.25 30.12
C GLU A 142 -27.78 -16.18 30.96
N THR A 143 -29.06 -16.37 31.27
CA THR A 143 -29.82 -15.46 32.13
C THR A 143 -29.22 -15.40 33.54
N ILE A 144 -28.83 -16.54 34.11
CA ILE A 144 -28.22 -16.60 35.45
C ILE A 144 -26.85 -15.91 35.45
N LEU A 145 -26.02 -16.12 34.43
CA LEU A 145 -24.74 -15.44 34.28
C LEU A 145 -24.93 -13.93 34.12
N GLY A 146 -25.89 -13.49 33.28
CA GLY A 146 -26.23 -12.07 33.14
C GLY A 146 -26.79 -11.43 34.41
N LEU A 147 -27.50 -12.18 35.26
CA LEU A 147 -27.92 -11.70 36.58
C LEU A 147 -26.75 -11.51 37.54
N ALA A 148 -25.65 -12.25 37.36
CA ALA A 148 -24.44 -12.12 38.15
C ALA A 148 -23.68 -10.82 37.83
N GLU A 149 -23.91 -10.21 36.66
CA GLU A 149 -23.35 -8.91 36.24
C GLU A 149 -24.06 -7.74 36.94
N THR A 150 -23.98 -7.68 38.27
CA THR A 150 -24.68 -6.69 39.08
C THR A 150 -23.88 -6.25 40.30
N LEU A 151 -24.06 -4.99 40.70
CA LEU A 151 -23.55 -4.46 41.97
C LEU A 151 -24.54 -4.67 43.14
N GLU A 152 -25.79 -5.02 42.85
CA GLU A 152 -26.85 -5.20 43.84
C GLU A 152 -26.71 -6.55 44.57
N GLU A 153 -26.44 -6.51 45.88
CA GLU A 153 -26.21 -7.70 46.70
C GLU A 153 -27.39 -8.69 46.66
N ASN A 154 -28.62 -8.19 46.67
CA ASN A 154 -29.83 -9.04 46.64
C ASN A 154 -29.94 -9.77 45.29
N VAL A 155 -29.68 -9.09 44.17
CA VAL A 155 -29.75 -9.69 42.83
C VAL A 155 -28.64 -10.71 42.65
N TYR A 156 -27.44 -10.40 43.14
CA TYR A 156 -26.30 -11.33 43.10
C TYR A 156 -26.58 -12.61 43.89
N ARG A 157 -27.18 -12.52 45.08
CA ARG A 157 -27.62 -13.70 45.86
C ARG A 157 -28.67 -14.53 45.14
N ILE A 158 -29.59 -13.89 44.42
CA ILE A 158 -30.57 -14.59 43.58
C ILE A 158 -29.83 -15.38 42.48
N ALA A 159 -28.86 -14.77 41.79
CA ALA A 159 -28.06 -15.45 40.77
C ALA A 159 -27.36 -16.70 41.32
N LEU A 160 -26.74 -16.61 42.51
CA LEU A 160 -26.10 -17.76 43.17
C LEU A 160 -27.10 -18.87 43.53
N SER A 161 -28.27 -18.51 44.06
CA SER A 161 -29.32 -19.48 44.39
C SER A 161 -29.86 -20.19 43.15
N LEU A 162 -30.05 -19.46 42.05
CA LEU A 162 -30.48 -20.03 40.77
C LEU A 162 -29.38 -20.92 40.17
N ALA A 163 -28.12 -20.52 40.25
CA ALA A 163 -27.01 -21.32 39.76
C ALA A 163 -26.94 -22.68 40.45
N GLN A 164 -27.04 -22.71 41.78
CA GLN A 164 -27.11 -23.95 42.56
C GLN A 164 -28.30 -24.82 42.15
N ARG A 165 -29.47 -24.20 41.99
CA ARG A 165 -30.71 -24.90 41.64
C ARG A 165 -30.66 -25.53 40.23
N TYR A 166 -30.14 -24.81 39.25
CA TYR A 166 -30.08 -25.24 37.85
C TYR A 166 -28.74 -25.90 37.49
N SER A 167 -27.92 -26.22 38.50
CA SER A 167 -26.61 -26.85 38.33
C SER A 167 -25.68 -26.10 37.37
N VAL A 168 -25.79 -24.75 37.34
CA VAL A 168 -24.79 -23.90 36.68
C VAL A 168 -23.56 -23.85 37.59
N PRO A 169 -22.35 -24.17 37.11
CA PRO A 169 -21.16 -24.15 37.93
C PRO A 169 -20.94 -22.77 38.56
N LEU A 170 -20.76 -22.73 39.89
CA LEU A 170 -20.46 -21.48 40.60
C LEU A 170 -19.18 -20.81 40.10
N TRP A 171 -18.23 -21.61 39.60
CA TRP A 171 -17.03 -21.10 38.96
C TRP A 171 -17.36 -20.11 37.83
N GLU A 172 -18.34 -20.42 36.98
CA GLU A 172 -18.72 -19.55 35.86
C GLU A 172 -19.41 -18.28 36.34
N VAL A 173 -20.33 -18.41 37.31
CA VAL A 173 -21.02 -17.25 37.91
C VAL A 173 -20.01 -16.28 38.51
N TYR A 174 -19.01 -16.80 39.22
CA TYR A 174 -17.93 -16.04 39.81
C TYR A 174 -16.98 -15.44 38.78
N MET A 175 -16.67 -16.16 37.71
CA MET A 175 -15.81 -15.65 36.63
C MET A 175 -16.52 -14.54 35.84
N THR A 176 -17.80 -14.71 35.51
CA THR A 176 -18.64 -13.69 34.87
C THR A 176 -18.76 -12.45 35.76
N HIS A 177 -18.99 -12.63 37.07
CA HIS A 177 -19.04 -11.49 37.97
C HIS A 177 -17.70 -10.75 38.03
N LEU A 178 -16.58 -11.48 38.15
CA LEU A 178 -15.25 -10.89 38.17
C LEU A 178 -14.96 -10.12 36.86
N GLU A 179 -15.30 -10.68 35.71
CA GLU A 179 -15.19 -10.00 34.41
C GLU A 179 -15.96 -8.68 34.41
N PHE A 180 -17.25 -8.71 34.78
CA PHE A 180 -18.11 -7.52 34.90
C PHE A 180 -17.51 -6.46 35.82
N LEU A 181 -16.90 -6.88 36.95
CA LEU A 181 -16.24 -5.95 37.84
C LEU A 181 -15.13 -5.19 37.11
N PHE A 182 -14.32 -5.86 36.29
CA PHE A 182 -13.24 -5.22 35.54
C PHE A 182 -13.70 -4.42 34.32
N SER A 183 -14.79 -4.81 33.65
CA SER A 183 -15.28 -4.15 32.42
C SER A 183 -16.29 -3.04 32.70
N ASP A 184 -17.51 -3.41 33.08
CA ASP A 184 -18.70 -2.56 32.94
C ASP A 184 -19.20 -2.00 34.29
N SER A 185 -18.63 -2.45 35.41
CA SER A 185 -19.09 -2.04 36.73
C SER A 185 -18.82 -0.56 37.09
N GLY A 186 -17.88 0.10 36.40
CA GLY A 186 -17.43 1.45 36.72
C GLY A 186 -16.72 1.60 38.07
N LEU A 187 -16.42 0.50 38.78
CA LEU A 187 -15.79 0.54 40.10
C LEU A 187 -14.30 0.89 40.04
N SER A 188 -13.82 1.58 41.08
CA SER A 188 -12.38 1.74 41.31
C SER A 188 -11.70 0.40 41.63
N THR A 189 -10.40 0.27 41.38
CA THR A 189 -9.67 -0.99 41.64
C THR A 189 -9.77 -1.44 43.09
N ALA A 190 -9.76 -0.50 44.05
CA ALA A 190 -9.92 -0.82 45.47
C ALA A 190 -11.32 -1.36 45.80
N ALA A 191 -12.36 -0.84 45.14
CA ALA A 191 -13.74 -1.32 45.31
C ALA A 191 -13.94 -2.71 44.69
N ILE A 192 -13.31 -2.99 43.53
CA ILE A 192 -13.29 -4.36 42.98
C ILE A 192 -12.61 -5.31 43.97
N GLU A 193 -11.42 -4.96 44.46
CA GLU A 193 -10.66 -5.81 45.36
C GLU A 193 -11.45 -6.14 46.64
N ALA A 194 -12.03 -5.11 47.27
CA ALA A 194 -12.87 -5.30 48.45
C ALA A 194 -14.09 -6.18 48.17
N ARG A 195 -14.76 -5.98 47.03
CA ARG A 195 -15.93 -6.78 46.65
C ARG A 195 -15.56 -8.24 46.38
N ALA A 196 -14.53 -8.48 45.58
CA ALA A 196 -14.07 -9.83 45.24
C ALA A 196 -13.61 -10.61 46.48
N GLN A 197 -12.96 -9.93 47.45
CA GLN A 197 -12.61 -10.51 48.74
C GLN A 197 -13.85 -10.80 49.59
N SER A 198 -14.79 -9.85 49.70
CA SER A 198 -16.01 -10.03 50.50
C SER A 198 -16.89 -11.19 50.04
N LEU A 199 -16.89 -11.45 48.73
CA LEU A 199 -17.67 -12.51 48.10
C LEU A 199 -16.92 -13.85 48.04
N GLY A 200 -15.66 -13.92 48.47
CA GLY A 200 -14.87 -15.16 48.47
C GLY A 200 -14.69 -15.78 47.08
N ILE A 201 -14.74 -14.97 46.02
CA ILE A 201 -14.81 -15.42 44.62
C ILE A 201 -13.62 -16.34 44.28
N PHE A 202 -12.44 -16.00 44.80
CA PHE A 202 -11.20 -16.71 44.49
C PHE A 202 -11.10 -18.11 45.09
N ASP A 203 -11.83 -18.42 46.16
CA ASP A 203 -11.78 -19.76 46.77
C ASP A 203 -12.31 -20.82 45.80
N THR A 204 -13.25 -20.43 44.94
CA THR A 204 -13.79 -21.29 43.88
C THR A 204 -13.01 -21.13 42.58
N LEU A 205 -12.61 -19.93 42.17
CA LEU A 205 -11.89 -19.76 40.89
C LEU A 205 -10.54 -20.51 40.84
N LYS A 206 -9.89 -20.67 42.00
CA LYS A 206 -8.63 -21.43 42.13
C LYS A 206 -8.77 -22.93 41.84
N THR A 207 -9.98 -23.48 41.79
CA THR A 207 -10.16 -24.91 41.51
C THR A 207 -9.84 -25.27 40.05
N ASP A 208 -9.86 -24.28 39.14
CA ASP A 208 -9.46 -24.43 37.75
C ASP A 208 -8.56 -23.26 37.29
N PRO A 209 -7.24 -23.35 37.57
CA PRO A 209 -6.25 -22.35 37.19
C PRO A 209 -6.14 -22.08 35.69
N GLU A 210 -6.33 -23.11 34.86
CA GLU A 210 -6.15 -23.02 33.41
C GLU A 210 -7.29 -22.21 32.78
N ALA A 211 -8.54 -22.58 33.09
CA ALA A 211 -9.71 -21.84 32.63
C ALA A 211 -9.70 -20.39 33.15
N PHE A 212 -9.25 -20.17 34.39
CA PHE A 212 -9.12 -18.82 34.95
C PHE A 212 -8.14 -17.97 34.15
N HIS A 213 -6.95 -18.51 33.86
CA HIS A 213 -5.94 -17.79 33.10
C HIS A 213 -6.41 -17.51 31.67
N GLU A 214 -6.98 -18.48 30.96
CA GLU A 214 -7.48 -18.27 29.59
C GLU A 214 -8.54 -17.16 29.54
N HIS A 215 -9.51 -17.20 30.47
CA HIS A 215 -10.57 -16.20 30.55
C HIS A 215 -10.03 -14.81 30.88
N MET A 216 -9.10 -14.72 31.84
CA MET A 216 -8.45 -13.48 32.23
C MET A 216 -7.65 -12.85 31.08
N VAL A 217 -6.99 -13.65 30.24
CA VAL A 217 -6.25 -13.12 29.08
C VAL A 217 -7.21 -12.70 27.96
N ARG A 218 -8.28 -13.47 27.72
CA ARG A 218 -9.18 -13.28 26.58
C ARG A 218 -10.20 -12.16 26.78
N TYR A 219 -10.77 -12.04 27.98
CA TYR A 219 -11.90 -11.15 28.24
C TYR A 219 -11.55 -10.01 29.21
N VAL A 220 -10.69 -10.24 30.21
CA VAL A 220 -10.36 -9.22 31.22
C VAL A 220 -9.18 -8.34 30.84
N TYR A 221 -8.06 -8.90 30.38
CA TYR A 221 -6.87 -8.11 30.02
C TYR A 221 -7.13 -7.03 28.94
N PRO A 222 -7.95 -7.29 27.89
CA PRO A 222 -8.25 -6.30 26.87
C PRO A 222 -8.97 -5.06 27.41
N THR A 223 -9.83 -5.20 28.42
CA THR A 223 -10.63 -4.11 28.98
C THR A 223 -9.82 -3.16 29.86
N ILE A 224 -8.63 -3.59 30.33
CA ILE A 224 -7.76 -2.76 31.16
C ILE A 224 -6.93 -1.80 30.30
N GLU A 225 -7.01 -0.51 30.62
CA GLU A 225 -6.18 0.53 30.00
C GLU A 225 -4.69 0.35 30.34
N GLY A 226 -3.81 0.58 29.35
CA GLY A 226 -2.38 0.38 29.53
C GLY A 226 -1.68 1.34 30.50
N GLN A 227 -2.30 2.47 30.81
CA GLN A 227 -1.80 3.46 31.77
C GLN A 227 -2.36 3.24 33.19
N ASP A 228 -3.41 2.44 33.37
CA ASP A 228 -3.95 2.12 34.69
C ASP A 228 -3.07 1.06 35.38
N HIS A 229 -1.93 1.51 35.90
CA HIS A 229 -0.96 0.65 36.60
C HIS A 229 -1.57 -0.02 37.82
N GLN A 230 -2.57 0.59 38.45
CA GLN A 230 -3.20 0.02 39.63
C GLN A 230 -4.10 -1.17 39.26
N ARG A 231 -4.93 -1.03 38.22
CA ARG A 231 -5.74 -2.13 37.70
C ARG A 231 -4.88 -3.26 37.13
N LEU A 232 -3.83 -2.93 36.37
CA LEU A 232 -2.87 -3.92 35.87
C LEU A 232 -2.15 -4.64 37.02
N LEU A 233 -1.74 -3.92 38.07
CA LEU A 233 -1.10 -4.54 39.24
C LEU A 233 -2.05 -5.52 39.92
N TYR A 234 -3.32 -5.15 40.08
CA TYR A 234 -4.32 -6.04 40.64
C TYR A 234 -4.54 -7.27 39.74
N TYR A 235 -4.71 -7.08 38.43
CA TYR A 235 -4.83 -8.16 37.45
C TYR A 235 -3.69 -9.19 37.55
N PHE A 236 -2.42 -8.74 37.53
CA PHE A 236 -1.28 -9.66 37.63
C PHE A 236 -1.16 -10.30 39.02
N THR A 237 -1.63 -9.62 40.07
CA THR A 237 -1.71 -10.20 41.42
C THR A 237 -2.74 -11.34 41.46
N LEU A 238 -3.87 -11.20 40.76
CA LEU A 238 -4.86 -12.26 40.63
C LEU A 238 -4.31 -13.47 39.87
N LEU A 239 -3.61 -13.22 38.76
CA LEU A 239 -2.94 -14.28 38.00
C LEU A 239 -1.90 -15.01 38.85
N GLU A 240 -1.05 -14.28 39.58
CA GLU A 240 -0.04 -14.89 40.48
C GLU A 240 -0.69 -15.75 41.57
N ASN A 241 -1.78 -15.27 42.18
CA ASN A 241 -2.49 -15.98 43.24
C ASN A 241 -3.24 -17.24 42.76
N CYS A 242 -3.50 -17.35 41.46
CA CYS A 242 -4.17 -18.50 40.82
C CYS A 242 -3.22 -19.27 39.90
N ALA A 243 -1.93 -18.93 39.85
CA ALA A 243 -0.99 -19.51 38.90
C ALA A 243 -0.72 -20.99 39.20
N SER A 244 -0.73 -21.81 38.14
CA SER A 244 -0.11 -23.15 38.14
C SER A 244 1.25 -23.08 37.43
N PRO A 245 2.32 -23.71 37.95
CA PRO A 245 3.67 -23.64 37.38
C PRO A 245 3.79 -24.09 35.91
N GLU A 246 2.82 -24.86 35.43
CA GLU A 246 2.88 -25.55 34.13
C GLU A 246 2.38 -24.71 32.94
N PHE A 247 1.73 -23.56 33.18
CA PHE A 247 0.95 -22.84 32.16
C PHE A 247 1.50 -21.47 31.72
N VAL A 248 2.62 -21.01 32.27
CA VAL A 248 3.17 -19.68 31.91
C VAL A 248 4.09 -19.78 30.68
N LYS A 249 3.49 -19.83 29.48
CA LYS A 249 4.21 -19.66 28.19
C LYS A 249 4.43 -18.18 27.81
N HIS A 250 4.56 -17.29 28.80
CA HIS A 250 4.76 -15.86 28.56
C HIS A 250 6.24 -15.48 28.72
N ALA A 251 6.68 -14.47 27.94
CA ALA A 251 8.03 -13.92 28.03
C ALA A 251 8.35 -13.33 29.42
N ILE A 252 7.32 -12.93 30.19
CA ILE A 252 7.46 -12.36 31.54
C ILE A 252 6.50 -13.08 32.49
N GLN A 253 7.01 -13.51 33.64
CA GLN A 253 6.22 -14.14 34.71
C GLN A 253 5.36 -13.10 35.46
N PRO A 254 4.17 -13.46 35.99
CA PRO A 254 3.30 -12.51 36.70
C PRO A 254 4.00 -11.82 37.89
N GLU A 255 4.81 -12.52 38.69
CA GLU A 255 5.64 -11.93 39.75
C GLU A 255 6.56 -10.81 39.24
N THR A 256 7.11 -10.96 38.02
CA THR A 256 7.96 -9.94 37.40
C THR A 256 7.14 -8.74 36.94
N HIS A 257 5.94 -8.96 36.38
CA HIS A 257 4.99 -7.88 36.08
C HIS A 257 4.64 -7.06 37.32
N ILE A 258 4.31 -7.73 38.44
CA ILE A 258 3.99 -7.08 39.72
C ILE A 258 5.15 -6.19 40.19
N ARG A 259 6.39 -6.72 40.14
CA ARG A 259 7.59 -5.97 40.56
C ARG A 259 7.84 -4.75 39.67
N LEU A 260 7.65 -4.88 38.36
CA LEU A 260 7.81 -3.77 37.41
C LEU A 260 6.73 -2.69 37.64
N LEU A 261 5.46 -3.07 37.70
CA LEU A 261 4.33 -2.15 37.90
C LEU A 261 4.43 -1.38 39.21
N LYS A 262 4.82 -2.04 40.32
CA LYS A 262 5.06 -1.36 41.60
C LYS A 262 6.12 -0.27 41.50
N LYS A 263 7.17 -0.49 40.70
CA LYS A 263 8.24 0.49 40.48
C LYS A 263 7.81 1.58 39.51
N PHE A 264 7.22 1.23 38.37
CA PHE A 264 6.78 2.18 37.35
C PHE A 264 5.67 3.11 37.83
N LYS A 265 4.74 2.62 38.67
CA LYS A 265 3.72 3.46 39.31
C LYS A 265 4.34 4.64 40.08
N ALA A 266 5.50 4.45 40.69
CA ALA A 266 6.20 5.49 41.45
C ALA A 266 7.07 6.40 40.58
N VAL A 267 7.75 5.85 39.55
CA VAL A 267 8.78 6.59 38.79
C VAL A 267 8.32 7.11 37.43
N ALA A 268 7.23 6.58 36.89
CA ALA A 268 6.68 6.93 35.58
C ALA A 268 5.16 6.61 35.49
N PRO A 269 4.30 7.31 36.25
CA PRO A 269 2.87 6.98 36.35
C PRO A 269 2.09 7.10 35.03
N GLY A 270 2.58 7.86 34.04
CA GLY A 270 1.96 8.00 32.71
C GLY A 270 2.39 6.95 31.67
N LEU A 271 3.26 6.01 32.03
CA LEU A 271 3.78 4.99 31.11
C LEU A 271 2.67 4.02 30.65
N ASN A 272 2.57 3.74 29.36
CA ASN A 272 1.68 2.69 28.89
C ASN A 272 2.36 1.31 29.03
N TYR A 273 2.09 0.61 30.13
CA TYR A 273 2.75 -0.65 30.47
C TYR A 273 2.39 -1.78 29.49
N LYS A 274 1.14 -1.85 29.01
CA LYS A 274 0.72 -2.84 28.00
C LYS A 274 1.51 -2.72 26.71
N LYS A 275 1.78 -1.49 26.25
CA LYS A 275 2.63 -1.26 25.07
C LYS A 275 4.11 -1.59 25.33
N LEU A 276 4.59 -1.38 26.56
CA LEU A 276 5.98 -1.67 26.92
C LEU A 276 6.28 -3.17 26.93
N THR A 277 5.36 -3.99 27.44
CA THR A 277 5.56 -5.45 27.55
C THR A 277 4.92 -6.24 26.41
N GLY A 278 4.13 -5.59 25.56
CA GLY A 278 3.50 -6.21 24.40
C GLY A 278 4.43 -6.17 23.18
N GLY A 279 4.37 -7.19 22.32
CA GLY A 279 5.24 -7.30 21.13
C GLY A 279 4.98 -6.27 20.01
N ASN A 280 4.01 -5.36 20.17
CA ASN A 280 3.54 -4.49 19.10
C ASN A 280 4.40 -3.22 18.90
N ALA A 281 5.09 -2.73 19.93
CA ALA A 281 5.87 -1.48 19.88
C ALA A 281 7.30 -1.71 20.37
N HIS A 282 8.25 -0.87 19.95
CA HIS A 282 9.62 -0.97 20.48
C HIS A 282 9.64 -0.44 21.93
N PRO A 283 10.14 -1.18 22.93
CA PRO A 283 10.09 -0.78 24.35
C PRO A 283 10.67 0.61 24.60
N LEU A 284 11.76 0.94 23.90
CA LEU A 284 12.42 2.23 23.98
C LEU A 284 11.58 3.42 23.51
N GLU A 285 10.76 3.26 22.47
CA GLU A 285 9.84 4.31 21.99
C GLU A 285 8.74 4.59 23.03
N VAL A 286 8.30 3.56 23.76
CA VAL A 286 7.31 3.67 24.82
C VAL A 286 7.90 4.37 26.06
N LEU A 287 9.19 4.16 26.33
CA LEU A 287 9.89 4.79 27.45
C LEU A 287 10.25 6.25 27.16
N ASP A 288 10.67 6.60 25.94
CA ASP A 288 11.13 7.95 25.57
C ASP A 288 10.31 9.13 26.15
N PRO A 289 8.96 9.17 26.04
CA PRO A 289 8.18 10.30 26.54
C PRO A 289 8.28 10.47 28.05
N VAL A 290 8.43 9.37 28.81
CA VAL A 290 8.44 9.40 30.28
C VAL A 290 9.84 9.53 30.89
N LEU A 291 10.92 9.35 30.11
CA LEU A 291 12.28 9.48 30.62
C LEU A 291 12.62 10.93 30.99
N THR A 292 13.15 11.10 32.19
CA THR A 292 13.60 12.37 32.79
C THR A 292 14.88 12.16 33.59
N SER A 293 15.59 13.23 33.90
CA SER A 293 16.79 13.20 34.75
C SER A 293 16.55 12.62 36.15
N GLN A 294 15.32 12.68 36.66
CA GLN A 294 14.97 12.17 37.99
C GLN A 294 14.68 10.67 38.01
N ASN A 295 14.12 10.10 36.94
CA ASN A 295 13.70 8.70 36.90
C ASN A 295 14.63 7.78 36.11
N ILE A 296 15.56 8.33 35.30
CA ILE A 296 16.42 7.55 34.40
C ILE A 296 17.20 6.44 35.12
N LEU A 297 17.79 6.73 36.28
CA LEU A 297 18.55 5.74 37.06
C LEU A 297 17.66 4.59 37.57
N SER A 298 16.41 4.91 37.93
CA SER A 298 15.47 3.90 38.41
C SER A 298 14.97 3.04 37.26
N ILE A 299 14.65 3.64 36.11
CA ILE A 299 14.16 2.94 34.93
C ILE A 299 15.27 2.09 34.28
N SER A 300 16.51 2.59 34.22
CA SER A 300 17.64 1.84 33.65
C SER A 300 17.93 0.56 34.44
N LYS A 301 17.68 0.54 35.76
CA LYS A 301 17.81 -0.67 36.59
C LYS A 301 16.70 -1.69 36.34
N LEU A 302 15.57 -1.28 35.77
CA LEU A 302 14.47 -2.16 35.40
C LEU A 302 14.62 -2.73 33.99
N ALA A 303 15.45 -2.10 33.14
CA ALA A 303 15.66 -2.50 31.74
C ALA A 303 15.92 -4.00 31.54
N PRO A 304 16.79 -4.68 32.34
CA PRO A 304 17.08 -6.11 32.14
C PRO A 304 15.89 -7.06 32.38
N LYS A 305 14.73 -6.54 32.79
CA LYS A 305 13.48 -7.29 33.01
C LYS A 305 12.41 -6.97 31.96
N ILE A 306 12.74 -6.15 30.96
CA ILE A 306 11.85 -5.72 29.89
C ILE A 306 12.32 -6.42 28.62
N PRO A 307 11.47 -7.25 27.98
CA PRO A 307 11.83 -7.95 26.76
C PRO A 307 11.84 -6.98 25.57
N GLU A 308 12.75 -7.22 24.65
CA GLU A 308 12.89 -6.58 23.35
C GLU A 308 12.22 -7.45 22.26
N LYS A 309 12.10 -6.94 21.03
CA LYS A 309 11.42 -7.65 19.93
C LYS A 309 12.07 -8.98 19.57
N ASP A 310 13.39 -9.06 19.73
CA ASP A 310 14.19 -10.24 19.37
C ASP A 310 14.25 -11.28 20.52
N GLY A 311 13.46 -11.09 21.57
CA GLY A 311 13.45 -11.95 22.77
C GLY A 311 14.60 -11.67 23.75
N ALA A 312 15.57 -10.82 23.38
CA ALA A 312 16.59 -10.28 24.28
C ALA A 312 15.97 -9.37 25.35
N MET A 313 16.71 -9.08 26.42
CA MET A 313 16.29 -8.13 27.45
C MET A 313 16.92 -6.76 27.21
N LEU A 314 16.16 -5.70 27.50
CA LEU A 314 16.60 -4.33 27.26
C LEU A 314 17.83 -3.98 28.10
N SER A 315 18.84 -3.39 27.46
CA SER A 315 20.05 -2.97 28.16
C SER A 315 19.85 -1.63 28.90
N PRO A 316 20.45 -1.45 30.10
CA PRO A 316 20.45 -0.15 30.77
C PRO A 316 21.06 0.97 29.92
N SER A 317 22.08 0.63 29.13
CA SER A 317 22.80 1.56 28.24
C SER A 317 21.88 2.17 27.19
N SER A 318 21.05 1.34 26.53
CA SER A 318 20.13 1.78 25.49
C SER A 318 19.06 2.76 26.02
N VAL A 319 18.63 2.58 27.28
CA VAL A 319 17.72 3.53 27.96
C VAL A 319 18.40 4.88 28.18
N TYR A 320 19.67 4.89 28.62
CA TYR A 320 20.44 6.13 28.74
C TYR A 320 20.67 6.77 27.36
N ALA A 321 20.98 6.01 26.33
CA ALA A 321 21.26 6.52 24.99
C ALA A 321 20.08 7.35 24.46
N ILE A 322 18.85 6.81 24.53
CA ILE A 322 17.66 7.52 24.06
C ILE A 322 17.34 8.74 24.91
N TRP A 323 17.45 8.62 26.23
CA TRP A 323 17.30 9.78 27.10
C TRP A 323 18.32 10.88 26.80
N LEU A 324 19.58 10.53 26.49
CA LEU A 324 20.63 11.50 26.14
C LEU A 324 20.34 12.19 24.80
N LYS A 325 19.80 11.48 23.80
CA LYS A 325 19.32 12.09 22.55
C LYS A 325 18.24 13.13 22.82
N LYS A 326 17.26 12.78 23.68
CA LYS A 326 16.19 13.70 24.12
C LYS A 326 16.74 14.89 24.90
N LEU A 327 17.63 14.64 25.87
CA LEU A 327 18.26 15.65 26.72
C LEU A 327 19.05 16.66 25.89
N PHE A 328 19.84 16.19 24.91
CA PHE A 328 20.61 17.07 24.04
C PHE A 328 19.68 17.99 23.24
N TRP A 329 18.68 17.42 22.55
CA TRP A 329 17.86 18.17 21.60
C TRP A 329 16.74 19.01 22.21
N HIS A 330 16.10 18.52 23.27
CA HIS A 330 14.89 19.11 23.84
C HIS A 330 15.12 19.64 25.27
N GLY A 331 16.25 19.28 25.88
CA GLY A 331 16.53 19.57 27.27
C GLY A 331 15.80 18.63 28.23
N ASP A 332 15.87 18.98 29.51
CA ASP A 332 15.20 18.31 30.62
C ASP A 332 14.84 19.36 31.66
N PRO A 333 13.64 19.33 32.27
CA PRO A 333 13.18 20.37 33.20
C PRO A 333 14.15 20.69 34.35
N HIS A 334 15.04 19.77 34.72
CA HIS A 334 15.99 19.97 35.82
C HIS A 334 17.42 20.24 35.35
N LEU A 335 17.88 19.58 34.29
CA LEU A 335 19.27 19.73 33.82
C LEU A 335 19.41 20.86 32.79
N ILE A 336 18.50 20.94 31.83
CA ILE A 336 18.53 21.89 30.70
C ILE A 336 17.11 22.42 30.49
N LYS A 337 16.78 23.49 31.23
CA LYS A 337 15.41 24.02 31.32
C LYS A 337 14.83 24.50 29.99
N ILE A 338 15.69 24.99 29.11
CA ILE A 338 15.32 25.55 27.81
C ILE A 338 16.05 24.75 26.75
N ALA A 339 15.31 24.27 25.75
CA ALA A 339 15.90 23.57 24.61
C ALA A 339 17.00 24.45 23.98
N PRO A 340 18.23 23.91 23.79
CA PRO A 340 19.33 24.71 23.26
C PRO A 340 19.00 25.29 21.88
N LYS A 341 19.49 26.49 21.59
CA LYS A 341 19.29 27.17 20.29
C LYS A 341 20.58 27.78 19.73
N SER A 342 21.52 28.13 20.59
CA SER A 342 22.82 28.70 20.22
C SER A 342 23.96 27.68 20.34
N VAL A 343 25.07 27.92 19.62
CA VAL A 343 26.27 27.07 19.66
C VAL A 343 26.79 26.86 21.10
N THR A 344 26.77 27.90 21.92
CA THR A 344 27.18 27.82 23.34
C THR A 344 26.27 26.92 24.17
N GLU A 345 24.96 26.98 23.93
CA GLU A 345 23.99 26.12 24.63
C GLU A 345 24.10 24.67 24.16
N TRP A 346 24.38 24.42 22.88
CA TRP A 346 24.64 23.08 22.35
C TRP A 346 25.88 22.45 22.97
N PHE A 347 26.97 23.22 23.13
CA PHE A 347 28.15 22.73 23.84
C PHE A 347 27.86 22.44 25.32
N HIS A 348 27.08 23.30 25.98
CA HIS A 348 26.67 23.05 27.35
C HIS A 348 25.82 21.77 27.47
N ALA A 349 24.89 21.55 26.54
CA ALA A 349 24.09 20.33 26.49
C ALA A 349 24.96 19.08 26.26
N TYR A 350 25.92 19.15 25.33
CA TYR A 350 26.89 18.09 25.11
C TYR A 350 27.70 17.78 26.38
N ASP A 351 28.23 18.80 27.06
CA ASP A 351 29.05 18.61 28.27
C ASP A 351 28.22 18.01 29.43
N ILE A 352 26.90 18.24 29.47
CA ILE A 352 26.00 17.54 30.40
C ILE A 352 25.82 16.08 29.99
N CYS A 353 25.54 15.81 28.71
CA CYS A 353 25.36 14.45 28.21
C CYS A 353 26.61 13.59 28.39
N ALA A 354 27.79 14.15 28.13
CA ALA A 354 29.09 13.46 28.25
C ALA A 354 29.37 12.91 29.65
N LYS A 355 28.77 13.50 30.70
CA LYS A 355 28.90 12.99 32.09
C LYS A 355 28.29 11.61 32.30
N TYR A 356 27.42 11.18 31.39
CA TYR A 356 26.73 9.89 31.45
C TYR A 356 27.34 8.84 30.51
N PHE A 357 28.43 9.14 29.80
CA PHE A 357 29.07 8.17 28.90
C PHE A 357 29.60 6.94 29.64
N ASP A 358 29.90 7.06 30.94
CA ASP A 358 30.28 5.90 31.78
C ASP A 358 29.13 4.92 32.06
N ARG A 359 27.89 5.27 31.68
CA ARG A 359 26.69 4.43 31.73
C ARG A 359 26.36 3.80 30.38
N LEU A 360 27.10 4.12 29.32
CA LEU A 360 26.85 3.64 27.97
C LEU A 360 27.85 2.55 27.56
N HIS A 361 27.37 1.61 26.75
CA HIS A 361 28.21 0.70 25.98
C HIS A 361 28.80 1.43 24.75
N PRO A 362 29.93 0.96 24.20
CA PRO A 362 30.57 1.62 23.06
C PRO A 362 29.65 1.86 21.86
N GLY A 363 28.82 0.87 21.49
CA GLY A 363 27.84 1.02 20.40
C GLY A 363 26.77 2.09 20.66
N ASP A 364 26.33 2.26 21.91
CA ASP A 364 25.36 3.30 22.26
C ASP A 364 25.97 4.70 22.28
N ILE A 365 27.28 4.81 22.59
CA ILE A 365 28.03 6.07 22.43
C ILE A 365 28.07 6.47 20.96
N ILE A 366 28.39 5.52 20.06
CA ILE A 366 28.37 5.74 18.61
C ILE A 366 26.99 6.25 18.17
N ASN A 367 25.92 5.55 18.55
CA ASN A 367 24.55 5.91 18.17
C ASN A 367 24.12 7.30 18.67
N PHE A 368 24.59 7.71 19.86
CA PHE A 368 24.35 9.06 20.37
C PHE A 368 25.17 10.10 19.60
N MET A 369 26.44 9.82 19.32
CA MET A 369 27.30 10.73 18.56
C MET A 369 26.76 10.95 17.14
N ASP A 370 26.40 9.88 16.43
CA ASP A 370 25.82 9.97 15.08
C ASP A 370 24.51 10.78 15.05
N GLU A 371 23.68 10.65 16.09
CA GLU A 371 22.46 11.47 16.23
C GLU A 371 22.76 12.97 16.27
N ILE A 372 23.84 13.37 16.95
CA ILE A 372 24.19 14.78 17.13
C ILE A 372 25.18 15.29 16.08
N THR A 373 25.77 14.43 15.24
CA THR A 373 26.70 14.84 14.18
C THR A 373 26.18 14.60 12.77
N PHE A 374 25.51 13.48 12.49
CA PHE A 374 25.14 13.05 11.12
C PHE A 374 23.64 12.82 10.93
N SER A 375 22.79 13.24 11.87
CA SER A 375 21.35 13.32 11.62
C SER A 375 21.00 14.55 10.78
N SER A 376 19.89 14.51 10.05
CA SER A 376 19.37 15.69 9.33
C SER A 376 19.15 16.89 10.27
N LYS A 377 18.73 16.63 11.52
CA LYS A 377 18.58 17.67 12.54
C LYS A 377 19.94 18.26 12.96
N ALA A 378 20.99 17.44 13.04
CA ALA A 378 22.35 17.91 13.32
C ALA A 378 22.90 18.76 12.19
N VAL A 379 22.82 18.30 10.94
CA VAL A 379 23.33 19.03 9.77
C VAL A 379 22.65 20.40 9.60
N THR A 380 21.34 20.49 9.91
CA THR A 380 20.57 21.73 9.77
C THR A 380 20.76 22.71 10.93
N LYS A 381 20.94 22.23 12.17
CA LYS A 381 21.00 23.11 13.36
C LYS A 381 22.40 23.40 13.88
N LEU A 382 23.38 22.53 13.60
CA LEU A 382 24.73 22.63 14.14
C LEU A 382 25.74 22.96 13.03
N SER A 383 26.57 23.96 13.28
CA SER A 383 27.73 24.26 12.44
C SER A 383 28.71 23.08 12.39
N VAL A 384 29.45 22.95 11.30
CA VAL A 384 30.52 21.93 11.15
C VAL A 384 31.52 22.01 12.32
N ASP A 385 31.98 23.21 12.68
CA ASP A 385 32.94 23.41 13.78
C ASP A 385 32.44 22.87 15.12
N ALA A 386 31.15 23.10 15.44
CA ALA A 386 30.55 22.56 16.65
C ALA A 386 30.56 21.03 16.68
N ARG A 387 30.22 20.40 15.54
CA ARG A 387 30.22 18.93 15.40
C ARG A 387 31.63 18.35 15.48
N VAL A 388 32.62 19.01 14.87
CA VAL A 388 34.04 18.65 14.96
C VAL A 388 34.51 18.67 16.42
N GLU A 389 34.25 19.76 17.15
CA GLU A 389 34.70 19.91 18.54
C GLU A 389 34.00 18.93 19.49
N MET A 390 32.70 18.68 19.32
CA MET A 390 31.99 17.64 20.07
C MET A 390 32.57 16.24 19.80
N THR A 391 32.89 15.92 18.54
CA THR A 391 33.51 14.64 18.17
C THR A 391 34.90 14.48 18.78
N LYS A 392 35.75 15.54 18.75
CA LYS A 392 37.05 15.53 19.43
C LYS A 392 36.92 15.30 20.94
N LYS A 393 35.95 15.95 21.59
CA LYS A 393 35.65 15.72 23.01
C LYS A 393 35.20 14.27 23.26
N ALA A 394 34.38 13.70 22.38
CA ALA A 394 33.89 12.33 22.51
C ALA A 394 35.02 11.32 22.39
N ILE A 395 35.93 11.50 21.42
CA ILE A 395 37.15 10.68 21.27
C ILE A 395 37.97 10.68 22.57
N LYS A 396 38.22 11.86 23.15
CA LYS A 396 38.95 11.97 24.44
C LYS A 396 38.23 11.23 25.58
N ALA A 397 36.91 11.34 25.64
CA ALA A 397 36.11 10.65 26.65
C ALA A 397 36.16 9.12 26.48
N VAL A 398 36.04 8.62 25.25
CA VAL A 398 36.12 7.19 24.92
C VAL A 398 37.49 6.61 25.24
N ILE A 399 38.58 7.31 24.93
CA ILE A 399 39.95 6.91 25.31
C ILE A 399 40.06 6.77 26.83
N HIS A 400 39.62 7.78 27.58
CA HIS A 400 39.66 7.75 29.05
C HIS A 400 38.80 6.61 29.63
N LEU A 401 37.65 6.31 29.02
CA LEU A 401 36.79 5.19 29.43
C LEU A 401 37.46 3.83 29.14
N ALA A 402 38.10 3.68 27.98
CA ALA A 402 38.84 2.46 27.61
C ALA A 402 40.00 2.19 28.58
N GLU A 403 40.76 3.21 28.97
CA GLU A 403 41.83 3.12 29.98
C GLU A 403 41.29 2.73 31.36
N LYS A 404 40.13 3.26 31.74
CA LYS A 404 39.46 2.95 33.01
C LYS A 404 38.91 1.52 33.05
N SER A 405 38.40 0.99 31.93
CA SER A 405 37.94 -0.40 31.84
C SER A 405 39.10 -1.39 31.83
N GLY A 406 40.18 -1.10 31.10
CA GLY A 406 41.38 -1.95 31.05
C GLY A 406 42.08 -2.11 32.41
N LYS A 407 41.97 -1.10 33.29
CA LYS A 407 42.45 -1.19 34.68
C LYS A 407 41.58 -2.05 35.60
N ARG A 408 40.32 -2.34 35.23
CA ARG A 408 39.39 -3.16 36.03
C ARG A 408 39.44 -4.66 35.67
N THR A 409 39.79 -5.00 34.44
CA THR A 409 39.85 -6.38 33.93
C THR A 409 41.18 -7.08 34.19
N SER A 410 42.18 -6.43 34.79
CA SER A 410 43.45 -7.05 35.19
C SER A 410 43.38 -7.90 36.47
N LYS A 411 42.16 -8.20 36.97
CA LYS A 411 41.91 -9.20 38.02
C LYS A 411 40.76 -10.13 37.59
N GLY A 412 41.12 -11.28 37.05
CA GLY A 412 40.29 -12.49 37.05
C GLY A 412 39.55 -12.81 35.74
N ASP A 413 39.95 -13.94 35.18
CA ASP A 413 39.24 -14.86 34.28
C ASP A 413 38.95 -14.45 32.84
N SER A 414 39.87 -14.91 31.98
CA SER A 414 39.64 -15.22 30.57
C SER A 414 38.74 -16.45 30.45
N MET A 415 37.55 -16.30 29.87
CA MET A 415 36.85 -17.40 29.21
C MET A 415 36.50 -16.98 27.79
N GLU A 416 37.28 -17.49 26.85
CA GLU A 416 36.98 -17.46 25.43
C GLU A 416 35.76 -18.36 25.15
N GLY A 417 34.75 -17.78 24.50
CA GLY A 417 33.57 -18.52 24.06
C GLY A 417 32.70 -17.64 23.18
N VAL A 418 32.82 -17.82 21.86
CA VAL A 418 31.92 -17.42 20.76
C VAL A 418 30.97 -16.26 21.11
N VAL A 419 31.48 -15.03 20.99
CA VAL A 419 30.72 -13.81 21.30
C VAL A 419 30.23 -13.22 19.98
N ASP A 420 28.90 -13.22 19.81
CA ASP A 420 28.19 -12.34 18.90
C ASP A 420 28.83 -10.93 18.97
N ARG A 421 29.28 -10.38 17.84
CA ARG A 421 30.36 -9.38 17.76
C ARG A 421 29.96 -8.04 18.41
N GLN A 422 30.00 -7.96 19.74
CA GLN A 422 29.69 -6.76 20.51
C GLN A 422 30.74 -5.69 20.22
N VAL A 423 30.27 -4.47 19.93
CA VAL A 423 31.13 -3.31 19.61
C VAL A 423 32.04 -2.98 20.79
N THR A 424 33.35 -2.97 20.55
CA THR A 424 34.36 -2.66 21.56
C THR A 424 34.66 -1.15 21.64
N TYR A 425 35.41 -0.72 22.66
CA TYR A 425 35.88 0.68 22.74
C TYR A 425 36.87 1.04 21.61
N GLU A 426 37.61 0.07 21.08
CA GLU A 426 38.50 0.24 19.93
C GLU A 426 37.69 0.47 18.65
N ASP A 427 36.62 -0.31 18.45
CA ASP A 427 35.68 -0.11 17.33
C ASP A 427 35.02 1.27 17.40
N ALA A 428 34.56 1.68 18.59
CA ALA A 428 33.97 3.01 18.80
C ALA A 428 34.98 4.15 18.57
N LEU A 429 36.23 3.97 18.98
CA LEU A 429 37.29 4.94 18.72
C LEU A 429 37.55 5.08 17.22
N SER A 430 37.69 3.96 16.51
CA SER A 430 37.87 3.94 15.04
C SER A 430 36.70 4.62 14.33
N HIS A 431 35.46 4.33 14.75
CA HIS A 431 34.24 4.95 14.23
C HIS A 431 34.24 6.48 14.41
N LEU A 432 34.57 6.96 15.61
CA LEU A 432 34.61 8.40 15.89
C LEU A 432 35.78 9.11 15.20
N GLN A 433 36.92 8.44 15.01
CA GLN A 433 38.05 8.98 14.24
C GLN A 433 37.70 9.13 12.75
N GLN A 434 37.04 8.13 12.16
CA GLN A 434 36.50 8.23 10.80
C GLN A 434 35.46 9.36 10.70
N SER A 435 34.59 9.48 11.69
CA SER A 435 33.60 10.56 11.78
C SER A 435 34.26 11.94 11.80
N LEU A 436 35.31 12.10 12.62
CA LEU A 436 36.07 13.34 12.70
C LEU A 436 36.74 13.67 11.37
N ALA A 437 37.43 12.69 10.77
CA ALA A 437 38.07 12.88 9.48
C ALA A 437 37.06 13.31 8.40
N HIS A 438 35.86 12.72 8.36
CA HIS A 438 34.83 13.13 7.41
C HIS A 438 34.30 14.55 7.69
N LEU A 439 34.10 14.92 8.96
CA LEU A 439 33.70 16.29 9.28
C LEU A 439 34.75 17.33 8.82
N GLU A 440 36.04 16.96 8.86
CA GLU A 440 37.12 17.82 8.37
C GLU A 440 37.08 17.98 6.83
N THR A 441 36.63 16.97 6.08
CA THR A 441 36.46 17.08 4.61
C THR A 441 35.30 17.98 4.20
N LEU A 442 34.37 18.33 5.10
CA LEU A 442 33.30 19.29 4.80
C LEU A 442 33.81 20.71 4.54
N SER A 443 35.04 21.01 4.97
CA SER A 443 35.74 22.26 4.65
C SER A 443 36.46 22.23 3.30
N HIS A 444 36.49 21.07 2.63
CA HIS A 444 37.14 20.91 1.33
C HIS A 444 36.47 21.80 0.27
N SER A 445 37.25 22.31 -0.68
CA SER A 445 36.81 23.25 -1.71
C SER A 445 35.66 22.69 -2.55
N PHE A 446 35.73 21.41 -2.93
CA PHE A 446 34.69 20.70 -3.67
C PHE A 446 33.36 20.61 -2.90
N ILE A 447 33.38 20.22 -1.62
CA ILE A 447 32.13 20.11 -0.83
C ILE A 447 31.56 21.50 -0.55
N SER A 448 32.43 22.49 -0.35
CA SER A 448 32.03 23.88 -0.19
C SER A 448 31.38 24.43 -1.46
N SER A 449 31.82 24.04 -2.66
CA SER A 449 31.19 24.47 -3.91
C SER A 449 29.81 23.84 -4.11
N LEU A 450 29.61 22.58 -3.68
CA LEU A 450 28.29 21.93 -3.69
C LEU A 450 27.31 22.65 -2.75
N LYS A 451 27.72 22.90 -1.49
CA LYS A 451 26.86 23.50 -0.46
C LYS A 451 26.48 24.96 -0.74
N ASN A 452 27.38 25.72 -1.36
CA ASN A 452 27.18 27.15 -1.64
C ASN A 452 26.69 27.42 -3.08
N SER A 453 26.35 26.38 -3.84
CA SER A 453 25.83 26.53 -5.21
C SER A 453 24.42 27.13 -5.21
N ASP A 454 24.06 27.87 -6.25
CA ASP A 454 22.68 28.35 -6.47
C ASP A 454 21.73 27.24 -6.94
N GLN A 455 22.27 26.10 -7.37
CA GLN A 455 21.48 24.95 -7.83
C GLN A 455 21.05 24.07 -6.66
N THR A 456 19.75 23.89 -6.49
CA THR A 456 19.15 23.07 -5.40
C THR A 456 19.67 21.63 -5.40
N LEU A 457 19.86 21.05 -6.59
CA LEU A 457 20.37 19.69 -6.75
C LEU A 457 21.81 19.54 -6.21
N LEU A 458 22.67 20.53 -6.45
CA LEU A 458 24.06 20.50 -5.95
C LEU A 458 24.13 20.70 -4.43
N GLN A 459 23.24 21.55 -3.88
CA GLN A 459 23.08 21.70 -2.43
C GLN A 459 22.63 20.37 -1.79
N GLU A 460 21.73 19.63 -2.45
CA GLU A 460 21.28 18.32 -2.01
C GLU A 460 22.41 17.30 -1.96
N TYR A 461 23.29 17.25 -2.98
CA TYR A 461 24.50 16.41 -2.91
C TYR A 461 25.44 16.82 -1.77
N GLY A 462 25.61 18.11 -1.52
CA GLY A 462 26.38 18.61 -0.38
C GLY A 462 25.79 18.18 0.97
N HIS A 463 24.46 18.15 1.07
CA HIS A 463 23.74 17.67 2.25
C HIS A 463 23.83 16.15 2.42
N LEU A 464 23.64 15.38 1.34
CA LEU A 464 23.78 13.92 1.34
C LEU A 464 25.20 13.48 1.72
N TYR A 465 26.22 14.18 1.22
CA TYR A 465 27.60 13.91 1.58
C TYR A 465 27.83 14.14 3.08
N ASP A 466 27.30 15.24 3.65
CA ASP A 466 27.39 15.53 5.09
C ASP A 466 26.74 14.43 5.96
N LEU A 467 25.63 13.86 5.51
CA LEU A 467 24.97 12.72 6.18
C LEU A 467 25.68 11.37 5.98
N SER A 468 26.56 11.28 4.97
CA SER A 468 27.15 10.01 4.54
C SER A 468 28.19 9.46 5.52
N ARG A 469 28.85 10.33 6.30
CA ARG A 469 30.02 9.96 7.14
C ARG A 469 31.16 9.30 6.34
N SER A 470 31.23 9.51 5.03
CA SER A 470 32.08 8.74 4.11
C SER A 470 31.89 7.23 4.18
N GLU A 471 30.69 6.75 4.52
CA GLU A 471 30.39 5.33 4.48
C GLU A 471 30.36 4.84 3.03
N LYS A 472 31.17 3.82 2.71
CA LYS A 472 31.33 3.26 1.36
C LYS A 472 29.99 3.05 0.63
N LYS A 473 29.00 2.49 1.33
CA LYS A 473 27.67 2.24 0.76
C LYS A 473 26.94 3.54 0.40
N LYS A 474 26.88 4.50 1.32
CA LYS A 474 26.20 5.80 1.10
C LYS A 474 26.89 6.64 0.04
N ILE A 475 28.22 6.66 0.02
CA ILE A 475 29.00 7.35 -1.01
C ILE A 475 28.78 6.71 -2.39
N GLY A 476 28.80 5.38 -2.47
CA GLY A 476 28.49 4.67 -3.71
C GLY A 476 27.07 4.94 -4.22
N GLU A 477 26.07 4.90 -3.33
CA GLU A 477 24.69 5.23 -3.66
C GLU A 477 24.54 6.68 -4.16
N GLN A 478 25.17 7.64 -3.47
CA GLN A 478 25.18 9.05 -3.89
C GLN A 478 25.89 9.24 -5.24
N ALA A 479 27.05 8.62 -5.45
CA ALA A 479 27.78 8.70 -6.72
C ALA A 479 26.96 8.14 -7.89
N ILE A 480 26.22 7.03 -7.67
CA ILE A 480 25.30 6.49 -8.67
C ILE A 480 24.17 7.48 -8.95
N VAL A 481 23.58 8.11 -7.93
CA VAL A 481 22.54 9.14 -8.12
C VAL A 481 23.07 10.31 -8.94
N MET A 482 24.27 10.83 -8.63
CA MET A 482 24.91 11.89 -9.42
C MET A 482 25.11 11.48 -10.88
N CYS A 483 25.51 10.21 -11.12
CA CYS A 483 25.66 9.67 -12.47
C CYS A 483 24.33 9.60 -13.22
N LEU A 484 23.28 9.08 -12.58
CA LEU A 484 21.93 9.00 -13.15
C LEU A 484 21.32 10.39 -13.42
N ASP A 485 21.67 11.39 -12.61
CA ASP A 485 21.26 12.78 -12.84
C ASP A 485 22.01 13.45 -14.00
N GLY A 486 22.98 12.77 -14.61
CA GLY A 486 23.78 13.25 -15.75
C GLY A 486 24.88 14.23 -15.34
N GLN A 487 25.36 14.17 -14.09
CA GLN A 487 26.43 15.06 -13.63
C GLN A 487 27.79 14.70 -14.27
N PRO A 488 28.69 15.70 -14.45
CA PRO A 488 30.03 15.45 -15.00
C PRO A 488 30.83 14.41 -14.21
N LEU A 489 31.60 13.57 -14.91
CA LEU A 489 32.41 12.52 -14.27
C LEU A 489 33.47 13.09 -13.31
N GLU A 490 33.99 14.29 -13.58
CA GLU A 490 34.87 15.04 -12.67
C GLU A 490 34.24 15.27 -11.30
N MET A 491 32.93 15.55 -11.24
CA MET A 491 32.23 15.76 -9.97
C MET A 491 32.06 14.45 -9.20
N ILE A 492 31.82 13.34 -9.92
CA ILE A 492 31.76 12.00 -9.33
C ILE A 492 33.14 11.62 -8.78
N GLN A 493 34.20 11.85 -9.56
CA GLN A 493 35.57 11.62 -9.12
C GLN A 493 35.92 12.51 -7.91
N GLY A 494 35.56 13.79 -7.93
CA GLY A 494 35.75 14.70 -6.80
C GLY A 494 35.05 14.23 -5.53
N LEU A 495 33.86 13.64 -5.62
CA LEU A 495 33.17 13.04 -4.47
C LEU A 495 33.95 11.84 -3.91
N LEU A 496 34.43 10.96 -4.79
CA LEU A 496 35.16 9.74 -4.41
C LEU A 496 36.54 10.06 -3.80
N GLU A 497 37.22 11.08 -4.31
CA GLU A 497 38.53 11.54 -3.80
C GLU A 497 38.43 12.26 -2.46
N VAL A 498 37.33 12.98 -2.22
CA VAL A 498 37.12 13.71 -0.96
C VAL A 498 36.58 12.81 0.15
N ALA A 499 35.96 11.67 -0.18
CA ALA A 499 35.53 10.68 0.81
C ALA A 499 36.72 10.16 1.63
N VAL A 500 36.49 9.97 2.94
CA VAL A 500 37.53 9.45 3.84
C VAL A 500 37.67 7.94 3.68
N GLY A 501 38.90 7.51 3.43
CA GLY A 501 39.23 6.12 3.14
C GLY A 501 39.03 5.81 1.65
N ASP A 502 39.62 4.71 1.19
CA ASP A 502 39.41 4.26 -0.19
C ASP A 502 38.04 3.58 -0.29
N PRO A 503 37.04 4.18 -0.99
CA PRO A 503 35.77 3.52 -1.22
C PRO A 503 35.94 2.24 -2.06
N GLY A 504 37.07 2.05 -2.75
CA GLY A 504 37.31 0.95 -3.68
C GLY A 504 36.32 1.00 -4.84
N LEU A 505 35.94 2.21 -5.24
CA LEU A 505 35.01 2.51 -6.32
C LEU A 505 35.70 3.52 -7.24
N SER A 506 35.76 3.20 -8.53
CA SER A 506 36.20 4.13 -9.58
C SER A 506 34.99 4.77 -10.28
N PRO A 507 35.17 5.91 -10.96
CA PRO A 507 34.12 6.47 -11.83
C PRO A 507 33.57 5.44 -12.83
N LYS A 508 34.42 4.53 -13.31
CA LYS A 508 34.03 3.42 -14.19
C LYS A 508 33.03 2.47 -13.53
N ASP A 509 33.29 2.06 -12.28
CA ASP A 509 32.38 1.18 -11.53
C ASP A 509 31.02 1.85 -11.29
N ILE A 510 31.02 3.16 -11.01
CA ILE A 510 29.81 3.96 -10.80
C ILE A 510 28.99 4.04 -12.09
N VAL A 511 29.62 4.36 -13.23
CA VAL A 511 28.93 4.43 -14.52
C VAL A 511 28.41 3.05 -14.92
N GLN A 512 29.18 1.98 -14.70
CA GLN A 512 28.70 0.61 -14.95
C GLN A 512 27.45 0.28 -14.13
N ALA A 513 27.43 0.62 -12.84
CA ALA A 513 26.29 0.40 -11.97
C ALA A 513 25.06 1.24 -12.40
N ALA A 514 25.28 2.49 -12.80
CA ALA A 514 24.22 3.36 -13.30
C ALA A 514 23.63 2.84 -14.62
N VAL A 515 24.46 2.43 -15.58
CA VAL A 515 24.03 1.82 -16.84
C VAL A 515 23.27 0.53 -16.59
N SER A 516 23.70 -0.29 -15.64
CA SER A 516 23.00 -1.53 -15.28
C SER A 516 21.58 -1.25 -14.77
N LYS A 517 21.40 -0.24 -13.91
CA LYS A 517 20.07 0.20 -13.46
C LYS A 517 19.18 0.71 -14.60
N VAL A 518 19.76 1.44 -15.55
CA VAL A 518 19.03 1.90 -16.74
C VAL A 518 18.58 0.71 -17.61
N VAL A 519 19.45 -0.28 -17.81
CA VAL A 519 19.12 -1.51 -18.55
C VAL A 519 18.01 -2.30 -17.86
N GLU A 520 18.04 -2.45 -16.53
CA GLU A 520 16.97 -3.09 -15.77
C GLU A 520 15.62 -2.37 -15.93
N ALA A 521 15.62 -1.04 -15.88
CA ALA A 521 14.42 -0.23 -16.11
C ALA A 521 13.88 -0.38 -17.54
N LEU A 522 14.76 -0.45 -18.54
CA LEU A 522 14.39 -0.64 -19.94
C LEU A 522 13.83 -2.04 -20.25
N ARG A 523 14.24 -3.07 -19.48
CA ARG A 523 13.71 -4.44 -19.60
C ARG A 523 12.30 -4.58 -19.02
N GLY A 524 11.89 -3.66 -18.14
CA GLY A 524 10.65 -3.79 -17.38
C GLY A 524 10.78 -4.74 -16.17
N ASP A 525 12.00 -5.16 -15.84
CA ASP A 525 12.32 -6.02 -14.68
C ASP A 525 12.54 -5.21 -13.38
N GLY A 526 12.56 -3.87 -13.49
CA GLY A 526 12.67 -2.97 -12.34
C GLY A 526 11.39 -2.93 -11.51
N GLY A 527 11.53 -2.88 -10.18
CA GLY A 527 10.41 -2.53 -9.30
C GLY A 527 9.83 -1.14 -9.61
N PRO A 528 8.67 -0.77 -9.05
CA PRO A 528 7.97 0.48 -9.36
C PRO A 528 8.77 1.79 -9.13
N ASP A 529 9.93 1.73 -8.46
CA ASP A 529 10.82 2.85 -8.13
C ASP A 529 12.19 2.83 -8.86
N ALA A 530 12.35 2.07 -9.96
CA ALA A 530 13.68 1.84 -10.54
C ALA A 530 14.41 3.12 -11.02
N LEU A 531 13.69 4.10 -11.57
CA LEU A 531 14.22 5.41 -11.99
C LEU A 531 13.17 6.52 -11.82
N ASN A 532 13.61 7.70 -11.37
CA ASN A 532 12.75 8.89 -11.23
C ASN A 532 12.49 9.62 -12.56
N ARG A 533 13.26 9.31 -13.61
CA ARG A 533 13.20 9.95 -14.93
C ARG A 533 13.04 8.88 -16.02
N ASP A 534 12.70 9.35 -17.21
CA ASP A 534 12.67 8.48 -18.38
C ASP A 534 14.04 7.78 -18.58
N PRO A 535 14.08 6.45 -18.76
CA PRO A 535 15.32 5.70 -18.88
C PRO A 535 16.19 6.15 -20.07
N PHE A 536 15.59 6.62 -21.17
CA PHE A 536 16.34 7.09 -22.34
C PHE A 536 16.96 8.46 -22.09
N GLN A 537 16.22 9.39 -21.48
CA GLN A 537 16.78 10.69 -21.07
C GLN A 537 17.92 10.54 -20.06
N THR A 538 17.77 9.59 -19.13
CA THR A 538 18.81 9.24 -18.14
C THR A 538 20.06 8.72 -18.85
N LEU A 539 19.90 7.79 -19.80
CA LEU A 539 21.01 7.26 -20.60
C LEU A 539 21.71 8.36 -21.41
N GLU A 540 20.94 9.24 -22.04
CA GLU A 540 21.47 10.37 -22.81
C GLU A 540 22.33 11.30 -21.95
N GLY A 541 21.89 11.58 -20.71
CA GLY A 541 22.69 12.33 -19.74
C GLY A 541 24.02 11.64 -19.39
N ILE A 542 24.00 10.34 -19.10
CA ILE A 542 25.22 9.55 -18.81
C ILE A 542 26.17 9.57 -20.00
N VAL A 543 25.64 9.30 -21.20
CA VAL A 543 26.40 9.26 -22.46
C VAL A 543 27.03 10.62 -22.76
N SER A 544 26.29 11.71 -22.56
CA SER A 544 26.80 13.08 -22.72
C SER A 544 27.91 13.41 -21.73
N ALA A 545 27.79 12.97 -20.47
CA ALA A 545 28.83 13.15 -19.46
C ALA A 545 30.13 12.39 -19.81
N VAL A 546 30.00 11.14 -20.29
CA VAL A 546 31.15 10.34 -20.75
C VAL A 546 31.79 10.96 -22.00
N HIS A 547 30.99 11.43 -22.95
CA HIS A 547 31.48 12.14 -24.14
C HIS A 547 32.27 13.39 -23.76
N THR A 548 31.73 14.23 -22.87
CA THR A 548 32.39 15.45 -22.40
C THR A 548 33.72 15.15 -21.70
N SER A 549 33.77 14.10 -20.87
CA SER A 549 35.02 13.68 -20.20
C SER A 549 36.07 13.17 -21.20
N ALA A 550 35.64 12.48 -22.26
CA ALA A 550 36.52 12.05 -23.34
C ALA A 550 37.07 13.24 -24.15
N GLU A 551 36.25 14.27 -24.44
CA GLU A 551 36.70 15.50 -25.12
C GLU A 551 37.74 16.28 -24.30
N LYS A 552 37.61 16.26 -22.97
CA LYS A 552 38.57 16.89 -22.05
C LYS A 552 39.86 16.09 -21.86
N GLY A 553 39.94 14.87 -22.41
CA GLY A 553 41.14 14.01 -22.35
C GLY A 553 41.34 13.29 -21.01
N GLU A 554 40.31 13.20 -20.16
CA GLU A 554 40.38 12.52 -18.87
C GLU A 554 40.28 11.01 -19.00
N HIS A 555 39.55 10.53 -20.02
CA HIS A 555 39.37 9.12 -20.39
C HIS A 555 39.02 8.20 -19.20
N LEU A 556 38.27 8.70 -18.21
CA LEU A 556 37.86 7.93 -17.02
C LEU A 556 36.97 6.73 -17.39
N VAL A 557 36.12 6.93 -18.41
CA VAL A 557 35.28 5.91 -19.04
C VAL A 557 35.35 6.11 -20.54
N THR A 558 35.47 5.03 -21.29
CA THR A 558 35.57 5.08 -22.76
C THR A 558 34.23 4.75 -23.42
N SER A 559 34.06 5.16 -24.69
CA SER A 559 32.92 4.74 -25.50
C SER A 559 32.85 3.22 -25.65
N ASP A 560 34.01 2.54 -25.69
CA ASP A 560 34.09 1.08 -25.76
C ASP A 560 33.55 0.40 -24.50
N ASP A 561 33.77 0.98 -23.32
CA ASP A 561 33.21 0.49 -22.06
C ASP A 561 31.67 0.56 -22.05
N LEU A 562 31.11 1.72 -22.44
CA LEU A 562 29.66 1.89 -22.55
C LEU A 562 29.04 0.90 -23.55
N LEU A 563 29.68 0.73 -24.71
CA LEU A 563 29.26 -0.23 -25.73
C LEU A 563 29.31 -1.66 -25.18
N ALA A 564 30.36 -2.03 -24.45
CA ALA A 564 30.48 -3.36 -23.86
C ALA A 564 29.35 -3.66 -22.87
N TRP A 565 28.93 -2.68 -22.06
CA TRP A 565 27.84 -2.86 -21.09
C TRP A 565 26.45 -2.86 -21.71
N LEU A 566 26.24 -2.11 -22.80
CA LEU A 566 24.94 -2.03 -23.48
C LEU A 566 24.75 -3.13 -24.54
N ARG A 567 25.83 -3.74 -25.04
CA ARG A 567 25.79 -4.80 -26.06
C ARG A 567 24.91 -6.00 -25.68
N PRO A 568 24.93 -6.53 -24.43
CA PRO A 568 24.02 -7.62 -24.02
C PRO A 568 22.53 -7.25 -24.11
N PHE A 569 22.16 -6.00 -23.78
CA PHE A 569 20.78 -5.53 -23.94
C PHE A 569 20.41 -5.33 -25.41
N CYS A 570 21.32 -4.74 -26.19
CA CYS A 570 21.08 -4.48 -27.61
C CYS A 570 21.01 -5.76 -28.45
N GLY A 571 21.71 -6.82 -28.06
CA GLY A 571 21.72 -8.13 -28.72
C GLY A 571 20.67 -9.13 -28.24
N ASP A 572 19.77 -8.75 -27.33
CA ASP A 572 18.76 -9.64 -26.76
C ASP A 572 17.50 -9.71 -27.64
N ASP A 573 17.32 -10.83 -28.34
CA ASP A 573 16.21 -11.06 -29.27
C ASP A 573 14.85 -11.25 -28.58
N ALA A 574 14.83 -11.46 -27.26
CA ALA A 574 13.57 -11.56 -26.51
C ALA A 574 12.94 -10.18 -26.21
N LEU A 575 13.69 -9.08 -26.35
CA LEU A 575 13.23 -7.74 -25.97
C LEU A 575 12.61 -6.96 -27.14
N PRO A 576 11.63 -6.06 -26.86
CA PRO A 576 11.05 -5.18 -27.87
C PRO A 576 12.12 -4.33 -28.57
N VAL A 577 11.97 -4.16 -29.89
CA VAL A 577 13.06 -3.58 -30.68
C VAL A 577 13.11 -2.06 -30.62
N LYS A 578 11.99 -1.38 -30.36
CA LYS A 578 11.94 0.09 -30.25
C LYS A 578 12.90 0.63 -29.16
N PRO A 579 12.92 0.10 -27.92
CA PRO A 579 13.94 0.44 -26.92
C PRO A 579 15.39 0.17 -27.35
N ARG A 580 15.65 -0.99 -27.97
CA ARG A 580 16.99 -1.35 -28.47
C ARG A 580 17.50 -0.34 -29.51
N ILE A 581 16.63 0.09 -30.42
CA ILE A 581 16.95 1.10 -31.45
C ILE A 581 17.26 2.46 -30.81
N GLN A 582 16.46 2.88 -29.82
CA GLN A 582 16.62 4.18 -29.17
C GLN A 582 17.95 4.26 -28.38
N VAL A 583 18.32 3.23 -27.62
CA VAL A 583 19.61 3.15 -26.93
C VAL A 583 20.77 3.33 -27.91
N LEU A 584 20.73 2.60 -29.01
CA LEU A 584 21.80 2.68 -30.01
C LEU A 584 21.81 4.02 -30.76
N GLN A 585 20.65 4.67 -30.95
CA GLN A 585 20.56 6.01 -31.52
C GLN A 585 21.19 7.07 -30.61
N ILE A 586 21.01 6.96 -29.30
CA ILE A 586 21.66 7.85 -28.31
C ILE A 586 23.18 7.73 -28.42
N LEU A 587 23.70 6.50 -28.55
CA LEU A 587 25.14 6.26 -28.74
C LEU A 587 25.64 6.76 -30.10
N GLU A 588 24.87 6.58 -31.18
CA GLU A 588 25.20 7.04 -32.54
C GLU A 588 25.29 8.57 -32.62
N GLN A 589 24.47 9.28 -31.86
CA GLN A 589 24.47 10.74 -31.83
C GLN A 589 25.62 11.31 -31.00
N ALA A 590 26.03 10.63 -29.94
CA ALA A 590 27.08 11.09 -29.03
C ALA A 590 28.49 10.61 -29.40
N PHE A 591 28.63 9.47 -30.08
CA PHE A 591 29.92 8.88 -30.43
C PHE A 591 30.00 8.53 -31.91
N HIS A 592 31.21 8.62 -32.48
CA HIS A 592 31.51 8.08 -33.81
C HIS A 592 31.59 6.55 -33.70
N LEU A 593 30.46 5.86 -33.89
CA LEU A 593 30.39 4.40 -33.88
C LEU A 593 31.18 3.80 -35.04
N ARG A 594 31.75 2.60 -34.83
CA ARG A 594 32.41 1.84 -35.90
C ARG A 594 31.38 1.38 -36.94
N ASP A 595 31.83 1.20 -38.18
CA ASP A 595 30.98 0.73 -39.28
C ASP A 595 30.26 -0.60 -38.98
N GLU A 596 30.88 -1.49 -38.20
CA GLU A 596 30.29 -2.76 -37.77
C GLU A 596 29.06 -2.55 -36.86
N ASP A 597 29.17 -1.63 -35.89
CA ASP A 597 28.12 -1.34 -34.93
C ASP A 597 26.94 -0.61 -35.62
N ILE A 598 27.23 0.23 -36.64
CA ILE A 598 26.22 0.86 -37.51
C ILE A 598 25.47 -0.19 -38.36
N ARG A 599 26.17 -1.17 -38.93
CA ARG A 599 25.53 -2.25 -39.73
C ARG A 599 24.62 -3.12 -38.88
N LEU A 600 25.05 -3.43 -37.66
CA LEU A 600 24.30 -4.25 -36.70
C LEU A 600 23.05 -3.51 -36.20
N LEU A 601 23.16 -2.20 -36.02
CA LEU A 601 22.05 -1.27 -35.79
C LEU A 601 20.98 -1.34 -36.89
N VAL A 602 21.40 -1.28 -38.14
CA VAL A 602 20.50 -1.38 -39.31
C VAL A 602 19.86 -2.77 -39.36
N LEU A 603 20.57 -3.83 -38.95
CA LEU A 603 20.03 -5.20 -38.89
C LEU A 603 18.88 -5.29 -37.90
N PHE A 604 19.09 -4.86 -36.66
CA PHE A 604 18.05 -4.92 -35.64
C PHE A 604 16.85 -4.05 -36.00
N ARG A 605 17.06 -2.86 -36.56
CA ARG A 605 15.98 -2.02 -37.11
C ARG A 605 15.18 -2.74 -38.19
N THR A 606 15.84 -3.52 -39.04
CA THR A 606 15.19 -4.29 -40.12
C THR A 606 14.40 -5.46 -39.57
N GLN A 607 15.01 -6.29 -38.73
CA GLN A 607 14.36 -7.47 -38.11
C GLN A 607 13.15 -7.07 -37.26
N ALA A 608 13.20 -5.92 -36.57
CA ALA A 608 12.07 -5.36 -35.83
C ALA A 608 10.79 -5.26 -36.66
N VAL A 609 10.93 -4.66 -37.84
CA VAL A 609 9.82 -4.37 -38.73
C VAL A 609 9.36 -5.65 -39.43
N LEU A 610 10.31 -6.52 -39.78
CA LEU A 610 10.01 -7.79 -40.43
C LEU A 610 9.27 -8.76 -39.51
N ASN A 611 9.67 -8.90 -38.25
CA ASN A 611 8.98 -9.81 -37.32
C ASN A 611 7.51 -9.44 -37.11
N ALA A 612 7.13 -8.16 -37.29
CA ALA A 612 5.75 -7.70 -37.15
C ALA A 612 4.85 -8.03 -38.36
N SER A 613 5.39 -8.06 -39.57
CA SER A 613 4.61 -8.10 -40.82
C SER A 613 5.04 -9.18 -41.83
N TRP A 614 6.25 -9.73 -41.68
CA TRP A 614 6.87 -10.81 -42.47
C TRP A 614 7.69 -11.75 -41.56
N PRO A 615 7.06 -12.45 -40.60
CA PRO A 615 7.77 -13.31 -39.65
C PRO A 615 8.54 -14.47 -40.32
N GLU A 616 8.17 -14.82 -41.57
CA GLU A 616 8.84 -15.87 -42.35
C GLU A 616 10.12 -15.38 -43.06
N THR A 617 10.36 -14.07 -43.14
CA THR A 617 11.51 -13.51 -43.86
C THR A 617 12.70 -13.32 -42.92
N GLN A 618 13.65 -14.24 -42.98
CA GLN A 618 14.93 -14.10 -42.27
C GLN A 618 15.87 -13.16 -43.03
N VAL A 619 16.52 -12.24 -42.30
CA VAL A 619 17.45 -11.24 -42.85
C VAL A 619 18.75 -11.26 -42.06
N GLU A 620 19.85 -11.35 -42.79
CA GLU A 620 21.21 -11.33 -42.25
C GLU A 620 21.90 -9.98 -42.51
N VAL A 621 23.04 -9.72 -41.84
CA VAL A 621 23.84 -8.49 -42.05
C VAL A 621 24.21 -8.31 -43.52
N THR A 622 24.43 -9.42 -44.22
CA THR A 622 24.80 -9.44 -45.64
C THR A 622 23.71 -8.87 -46.53
N ASP A 623 22.43 -8.95 -46.15
CA ASP A 623 21.27 -8.49 -46.95
C ASP A 623 21.02 -6.97 -46.87
N ILE A 624 21.64 -6.30 -45.90
CA ILE A 624 21.45 -4.86 -45.63
C ILE A 624 22.75 -4.08 -45.59
N GLU A 625 23.86 -4.74 -45.91
CA GLU A 625 25.22 -4.23 -45.80
C GLU A 625 25.45 -2.91 -46.56
N ASN A 626 24.78 -2.74 -47.70
CA ASN A 626 24.92 -1.56 -48.55
C ASN A 626 23.57 -1.06 -49.06
N GLU A 627 23.58 0.11 -49.68
CA GLU A 627 22.36 0.77 -50.18
C GLU A 627 21.61 -0.08 -51.22
N GLU A 628 22.33 -0.76 -52.12
CA GLU A 628 21.73 -1.56 -53.20
C GLU A 628 21.03 -2.81 -52.67
N LYS A 629 21.62 -3.48 -51.67
CA LYS A 629 21.03 -4.66 -51.03
C LYS A 629 19.80 -4.28 -50.20
N ARG A 630 19.86 -3.19 -49.42
CA ARG A 630 18.69 -2.63 -48.70
C ARG A 630 17.56 -2.30 -49.66
N TYR A 631 17.87 -1.66 -50.78
CA TYR A 631 16.90 -1.36 -51.83
C TYR A 631 16.29 -2.64 -52.45
N SER A 632 17.11 -3.65 -52.71
CA SER A 632 16.66 -4.95 -53.24
C SER A 632 15.73 -5.68 -52.26
N LEU A 633 16.05 -5.63 -50.96
CA LEU A 633 15.18 -6.17 -49.91
C LEU A 633 13.85 -5.41 -49.85
N PHE A 634 13.88 -4.08 -49.90
CA PHE A 634 12.67 -3.26 -49.93
C PHE A 634 11.77 -3.61 -51.11
N LEU A 635 12.32 -3.76 -52.32
CA LEU A 635 11.52 -4.15 -53.49
C LEU A 635 10.84 -5.52 -53.30
N ARG A 636 11.57 -6.50 -52.76
CA ARG A 636 11.02 -7.85 -52.49
C ARG A 636 9.86 -7.80 -51.49
N LEU A 637 9.99 -7.01 -50.44
CA LEU A 637 8.93 -6.84 -49.45
C LEU A 637 7.74 -6.07 -50.03
N LEU A 638 8.00 -5.06 -50.85
CA LEU A 638 6.97 -4.27 -51.53
C LEU A 638 6.14 -5.12 -52.50
N GLU A 639 6.78 -6.02 -53.25
CA GLU A 639 6.11 -6.95 -54.16
C GLU A 639 5.15 -7.90 -53.42
N THR A 640 5.57 -8.40 -52.26
CA THR A 640 4.80 -9.33 -51.41
C THR A 640 3.79 -8.65 -50.47
N SER A 641 3.71 -7.32 -50.50
CA SER A 641 2.76 -6.54 -49.68
C SER A 641 1.39 -6.43 -50.36
N GLU A 642 0.30 -6.77 -49.67
CA GLU A 642 -1.06 -6.71 -50.22
C GLU A 642 -2.01 -5.82 -49.39
N ASP A 643 -1.66 -5.52 -48.15
CA ASP A 643 -2.48 -4.81 -47.18
C ASP A 643 -1.86 -3.50 -46.70
N HIS A 644 -2.73 -2.59 -46.24
CA HIS A 644 -2.35 -1.25 -45.79
C HIS A 644 -1.34 -1.27 -44.63
N LEU A 645 -1.47 -2.24 -43.72
CA LEU A 645 -0.60 -2.37 -42.55
C LEU A 645 0.86 -2.65 -42.96
N LYS A 646 1.09 -3.51 -43.96
CA LYS A 646 2.43 -3.78 -44.48
C LYS A 646 3.06 -2.54 -45.12
N PHE A 647 2.29 -1.73 -45.84
CA PHE A 647 2.82 -0.48 -46.41
C PHE A 647 3.26 0.53 -45.33
N GLN A 648 2.53 0.62 -44.22
CA GLN A 648 2.95 1.44 -43.07
C GLN A 648 4.25 0.94 -42.46
N HIS A 649 4.40 -0.38 -42.29
CA HIS A 649 5.63 -0.99 -41.81
C HIS A 649 6.81 -0.74 -42.77
N LEU A 650 6.59 -0.78 -44.09
CA LEU A 650 7.62 -0.40 -45.07
C LEU A 650 8.05 1.07 -44.95
N ALA A 651 7.11 1.99 -44.72
CA ALA A 651 7.43 3.39 -44.46
C ALA A 651 8.29 3.54 -43.19
N MET A 652 7.97 2.81 -42.12
CA MET A 652 8.78 2.80 -40.89
C MET A 652 10.18 2.24 -41.14
N LEU A 653 10.31 1.18 -41.95
CA LEU A 653 11.60 0.59 -42.32
C LEU A 653 12.48 1.60 -43.06
N LEU A 654 11.90 2.32 -44.03
CA LEU A 654 12.61 3.35 -44.80
C LEU A 654 13.08 4.52 -43.92
N GLN A 655 12.31 4.89 -42.89
CA GLN A 655 12.71 5.92 -41.90
C GLN A 655 13.78 5.42 -40.92
N ALA A 656 13.78 4.13 -40.59
CA ALA A 656 14.76 3.53 -39.69
C ALA A 656 16.15 3.36 -40.35
N TRP A 657 16.16 3.19 -41.67
CA TRP A 657 17.35 3.03 -42.47
C TRP A 657 18.12 4.35 -42.74
N PRO A 658 19.42 4.30 -43.04
CA PRO A 658 20.12 5.45 -43.63
C PRO A 658 19.48 5.87 -44.97
N PRO A 659 19.36 7.19 -45.27
CA PRO A 659 18.77 7.66 -46.52
C PRO A 659 19.53 7.12 -47.72
N MET A 660 18.80 6.65 -48.74
CA MET A 660 19.35 6.12 -49.98
C MET A 660 19.64 7.27 -50.94
N ARG A 661 20.91 7.57 -51.20
CA ARG A 661 21.36 8.75 -51.97
C ARG A 661 22.08 8.40 -53.26
N SER A 662 22.23 7.12 -53.58
CA SER A 662 22.82 6.67 -54.83
C SER A 662 22.04 7.26 -56.01
N PRO A 663 22.69 7.88 -57.01
CA PRO A 663 22.02 8.56 -58.11
C PRO A 663 21.10 7.62 -58.92
N LYS A 664 21.37 6.31 -58.90
CA LYS A 664 20.52 5.29 -59.54
C LYS A 664 19.19 5.08 -58.80
N ILE A 665 19.22 5.14 -57.47
CA ILE A 665 18.07 4.89 -56.57
C ILE A 665 17.30 6.19 -56.30
N ALA A 666 18.01 7.31 -56.15
CA ALA A 666 17.42 8.61 -55.85
C ALA A 666 16.57 9.21 -57.01
N SER A 667 16.65 8.63 -58.21
CA SER A 667 15.85 9.06 -59.36
C SER A 667 14.34 8.88 -59.12
N PRO A 668 13.47 9.74 -59.68
CA PRO A 668 12.02 9.70 -59.43
C PRO A 668 11.37 8.34 -59.73
N THR A 669 11.89 7.58 -60.69
CA THR A 669 11.35 6.27 -61.08
C THR A 669 11.81 5.12 -60.18
N ASN A 670 12.93 5.29 -59.49
CA ASN A 670 13.53 4.26 -58.63
C ASN A 670 13.53 4.63 -57.14
N ASN A 671 13.09 5.82 -56.78
CA ASN A 671 13.05 6.23 -55.40
C ASN A 671 12.13 5.32 -54.57
N PRO A 672 12.56 4.80 -53.42
CA PRO A 672 11.78 3.85 -52.63
C PRO A 672 10.46 4.43 -52.14
N TRP A 673 10.42 5.72 -51.80
CA TRP A 673 9.18 6.39 -51.39
C TRP A 673 8.20 6.56 -52.56
N VAL A 674 8.71 6.88 -53.76
CA VAL A 674 7.89 6.98 -54.97
C VAL A 674 7.34 5.61 -55.36
N LYS A 675 8.17 4.55 -55.29
CA LYS A 675 7.73 3.17 -55.54
C LYS A 675 6.70 2.69 -54.51
N LEU A 676 6.88 3.01 -53.22
CA LEU A 676 5.91 2.69 -52.19
C LEU A 676 4.55 3.32 -52.52
N GLY A 677 4.52 4.63 -52.77
CA GLY A 677 3.28 5.34 -53.16
C GLY A 677 2.66 4.79 -54.46
N THR A 678 3.48 4.41 -55.44
CA THR A 678 3.04 3.77 -56.68
C THR A 678 2.30 2.47 -56.42
N VAL A 679 2.90 1.56 -55.65
CA VAL A 679 2.32 0.23 -55.38
C VAL A 679 1.10 0.35 -54.46
N MET A 680 1.13 1.25 -53.47
CA MET A 680 -0.03 1.54 -52.63
C MET A 680 -1.24 1.92 -53.49
N LEU A 681 -1.08 2.79 -54.48
CA LEU A 681 -2.19 3.21 -55.35
C LEU A 681 -2.61 2.15 -56.37
N MET A 682 -1.67 1.32 -56.86
CA MET A 682 -1.99 0.21 -57.77
C MET A 682 -2.76 -0.93 -57.09
N LYS A 683 -2.41 -1.28 -55.85
CA LYS A 683 -3.01 -2.42 -55.12
C LYS A 683 -4.24 -2.03 -54.29
N CYS A 684 -4.53 -0.74 -54.17
CA CYS A 684 -5.67 -0.24 -53.41
C CYS A 684 -7.00 -0.41 -54.18
N GLN A 685 -8.08 -0.72 -53.44
CA GLN A 685 -9.43 -0.79 -53.99
C GLN A 685 -9.93 0.60 -54.41
N GLN A 686 -10.82 0.68 -55.40
CA GLN A 686 -11.30 1.95 -55.96
C GLN A 686 -11.92 2.87 -54.89
N GLU A 687 -12.59 2.31 -53.87
CA GLU A 687 -13.21 3.04 -52.76
C GLU A 687 -12.19 3.64 -51.77
N GLN A 688 -10.98 3.08 -51.68
CA GLN A 688 -9.93 3.46 -50.72
C GLN A 688 -8.84 4.35 -51.35
N LYS A 689 -8.95 4.68 -52.64
CA LYS A 689 -7.93 5.47 -53.36
C LYS A 689 -7.74 6.87 -52.77
N GLU A 690 -8.82 7.52 -52.34
CA GLU A 690 -8.75 8.85 -51.73
C GLU A 690 -8.01 8.82 -50.38
N ASP A 691 -8.33 7.84 -49.51
CA ASP A 691 -7.63 7.63 -48.24
C ASP A 691 -6.15 7.30 -48.44
N THR A 692 -5.84 6.48 -49.45
CA THR A 692 -4.46 6.13 -49.82
C THR A 692 -3.68 7.35 -50.31
N GLY A 693 -4.31 8.21 -51.13
CA GLY A 693 -3.73 9.49 -51.54
C GLY A 693 -3.44 10.41 -50.36
N ASN A 694 -4.33 10.45 -49.36
CA ASN A 694 -4.14 11.23 -48.13
C ASN A 694 -3.02 10.67 -47.24
N GLU A 695 -2.87 9.34 -47.15
CA GLU A 695 -1.76 8.72 -46.41
C GLU A 695 -0.40 8.93 -47.10
N ILE A 696 -0.34 8.94 -48.43
CA ILE A 696 0.87 9.33 -49.18
C ILE A 696 1.25 10.79 -48.87
N LEU A 697 0.28 11.70 -48.87
CA LEU A 697 0.48 13.10 -48.48
C LEU A 697 1.01 13.23 -47.05
N LYS A 698 0.39 12.52 -46.09
CA LYS A 698 0.81 12.51 -44.68
C LYS A 698 2.22 11.95 -44.50
N THR A 699 2.55 10.90 -45.23
CA THR A 699 3.89 10.31 -45.24
C THR A 699 4.91 11.35 -45.72
N CYS A 700 4.65 12.03 -46.84
CA CYS A 700 5.55 13.07 -47.36
C CYS A 700 5.75 14.22 -46.35
N ARG A 701 4.68 14.67 -45.68
CA ARG A 701 4.76 15.71 -44.63
C ARG A 701 5.64 15.30 -43.46
N SER A 702 5.59 14.02 -43.07
CA SER A 702 6.46 13.50 -41.99
C SER A 702 7.95 13.53 -42.33
N LEU A 703 8.31 13.66 -43.61
CA LEU A 703 9.70 13.64 -44.07
C LEU A 703 10.34 15.04 -44.18
N TYR A 704 9.58 16.13 -44.16
CA TYR A 704 10.07 17.48 -44.48
C TYR A 704 11.23 17.96 -43.60
N ASP A 705 11.19 17.68 -42.29
CA ASP A 705 12.21 18.12 -41.33
C ASP A 705 13.17 16.98 -40.93
N THR A 706 13.28 15.95 -41.78
CA THR A 706 14.09 14.75 -41.50
C THR A 706 15.22 14.58 -42.52
N LYS A 707 16.19 13.72 -42.20
CA LYS A 707 17.26 13.31 -43.14
C LYS A 707 16.76 12.59 -44.41
N HIS A 708 15.46 12.30 -44.49
CA HIS A 708 14.78 11.58 -45.57
C HIS A 708 13.94 12.49 -46.49
N MET A 709 14.10 13.81 -46.40
CA MET A 709 13.40 14.77 -47.26
C MET A 709 13.54 14.41 -48.75
N LEU A 710 12.41 14.39 -49.46
CA LEU A 710 12.34 14.04 -50.89
C LEU A 710 12.82 15.19 -51.78
N SER A 711 13.41 14.86 -52.93
CA SER A 711 13.77 15.87 -53.94
C SER A 711 12.52 16.40 -54.66
N THR A 712 12.65 17.57 -55.29
CA THR A 712 11.56 18.22 -56.03
C THR A 712 11.06 17.34 -57.18
N GLU A 713 11.95 16.62 -57.86
CA GLU A 713 11.60 15.69 -58.94
C GLU A 713 10.84 14.46 -58.43
N CYS A 714 11.15 13.97 -57.22
CA CYS A 714 10.41 12.86 -56.59
C CYS A 714 9.01 13.31 -56.16
N ILE A 715 8.89 14.52 -55.61
CA ILE A 715 7.58 15.13 -55.27
C ILE A 715 6.75 15.28 -56.55
N GLN A 716 7.34 15.81 -57.62
CA GLN A 716 6.68 15.93 -58.92
C GLN A 716 6.19 14.57 -59.45
N GLY A 717 7.03 13.54 -59.34
CA GLY A 717 6.68 12.17 -59.73
C GLY A 717 5.47 11.62 -58.97
N LEU A 718 5.43 11.80 -57.64
CA LEU A 718 4.28 11.42 -56.81
C LEU A 718 3.02 12.21 -57.16
N CYS A 719 3.16 13.51 -57.46
CA CYS A 719 2.03 14.37 -57.83
C CYS A 719 1.41 13.94 -59.17
N LEU A 720 2.23 13.67 -60.18
CA LEU A 720 1.77 13.14 -61.47
C LEU A 720 1.07 11.79 -61.31
N LEU A 721 1.57 10.96 -60.40
CA LEU A 721 0.99 9.66 -60.11
C LEU A 721 -0.39 9.78 -59.46
N LEU A 722 -0.56 10.70 -58.49
CA LEU A 722 -1.86 11.00 -57.88
C LEU A 722 -2.86 11.57 -58.90
N LEU A 723 -2.40 12.45 -59.80
CA LEU A 723 -3.23 13.02 -60.86
C LEU A 723 -3.73 11.95 -61.84
N ARG A 724 -2.87 10.98 -62.20
CA ARG A 724 -3.25 9.86 -63.09
C ARG A 724 -4.40 9.03 -62.53
N GLU A 725 -4.48 8.91 -61.21
CA GLU A 725 -5.56 8.21 -60.51
C GLU A 725 -6.77 9.12 -60.17
N SER A 726 -6.84 10.32 -60.75
CA SER A 726 -7.89 11.33 -60.49
C SER A 726 -7.93 11.86 -59.05
N LEU A 727 -6.84 11.74 -58.29
CA LEU A 727 -6.72 12.24 -56.92
C LEU A 727 -6.18 13.68 -56.91
N LEU A 728 -7.02 14.62 -57.34
CA LEU A 728 -6.63 16.02 -57.53
C LEU A 728 -6.22 16.68 -56.21
N LEU A 729 -7.01 16.53 -55.14
CA LEU A 729 -6.79 17.26 -53.89
C LEU A 729 -5.48 16.90 -53.16
N PRO A 730 -5.10 15.63 -52.97
CA PRO A 730 -3.80 15.28 -52.39
C PRO A 730 -2.62 15.73 -53.26
N SER A 731 -2.75 15.66 -54.59
CA SER A 731 -1.71 16.10 -55.53
C SER A 731 -1.46 17.60 -55.44
N LEU A 732 -2.54 18.40 -55.44
CA LEU A 732 -2.42 19.86 -55.29
C LEU A 732 -1.82 20.25 -53.94
N LYS A 733 -2.19 19.57 -52.85
CA LYS A 733 -1.59 19.82 -51.52
C LYS A 733 -0.09 19.54 -51.53
N LEU A 734 0.36 18.46 -52.15
CA LEU A 734 1.80 18.15 -52.27
C LEU A 734 2.56 19.17 -53.12
N LEU A 735 2.03 19.54 -54.29
CA LEU A 735 2.68 20.53 -55.15
C LEU A 735 2.79 21.88 -54.46
N VAL A 736 1.76 22.31 -53.73
CA VAL A 736 1.73 23.62 -53.09
C VAL A 736 2.53 23.66 -51.78
N GLU A 737 2.55 22.57 -51.01
CA GLU A 737 3.41 22.47 -49.81
C GLU A 737 4.89 22.28 -50.16
N SER A 738 5.22 21.95 -51.41
CA SER A 738 6.60 21.96 -51.86
C SER A 738 7.18 23.37 -51.74
N ARG A 739 8.45 23.50 -51.35
CA ARG A 739 9.13 24.80 -51.23
C ARG A 739 9.65 25.32 -52.58
N ASP A 740 9.09 24.84 -53.70
CA ASP A 740 9.60 25.00 -55.06
C ASP A 740 8.62 25.78 -55.94
N GLN A 741 9.11 26.86 -56.57
CA GLN A 741 8.29 27.78 -57.36
C GLN A 741 7.82 27.17 -58.69
N ASP A 742 8.59 26.25 -59.27
CA ASP A 742 8.23 25.60 -60.53
C ASP A 742 7.09 24.60 -60.29
N LEU A 743 7.13 23.86 -59.17
CA LEU A 743 6.02 22.99 -58.75
C LEU A 743 4.75 23.76 -58.40
N HIS A 744 4.86 24.97 -57.83
CA HIS A 744 3.72 25.87 -57.63
C HIS A 744 3.09 26.28 -58.97
N SER A 745 3.90 26.57 -59.98
CA SER A 745 3.39 26.90 -61.32
C SER A 745 2.66 25.71 -61.98
N VAL A 746 3.16 24.49 -61.77
CA VAL A 746 2.50 23.25 -62.23
C VAL A 746 1.18 23.01 -61.50
N ALA A 747 1.11 23.29 -60.19
CA ALA A 747 -0.13 23.20 -59.43
C ALA A 747 -1.21 24.13 -60.00
N LEU A 748 -0.84 25.36 -60.34
CA LEU A 748 -1.76 26.36 -60.90
C LEU A 748 -2.30 25.95 -62.28
N GLN A 749 -1.48 25.28 -63.11
CA GLN A 749 -1.90 24.78 -64.43
C GLN A 749 -2.85 23.57 -64.36
N GLN A 750 -2.73 22.72 -63.33
CA GLN A 750 -3.50 21.47 -63.21
C GLN A 750 -4.91 21.68 -62.63
N ILE A 751 -5.23 22.87 -62.11
CA ILE A 751 -6.51 23.17 -61.47
C ILE A 751 -7.56 23.43 -62.55
N THR A 752 -8.16 22.36 -63.06
CA THR A 752 -9.25 22.39 -64.07
C THR A 752 -10.62 22.76 -63.51
N THR A 753 -10.78 22.88 -62.19
CA THR A 753 -12.06 23.28 -61.58
C THR A 753 -11.84 24.03 -60.26
N LEU A 754 -12.00 25.36 -60.25
CA LEU A 754 -11.83 26.16 -59.02
C LEU A 754 -12.80 25.78 -57.90
N ALA A 755 -13.97 25.24 -58.24
CA ALA A 755 -14.99 24.87 -57.26
C ALA A 755 -14.48 23.87 -56.21
N GLN A 756 -13.50 23.01 -56.56
CA GLN A 756 -12.93 22.04 -55.63
C GLN A 756 -11.89 22.64 -54.67
N CYS A 757 -11.42 23.87 -54.93
CA CYS A 757 -10.37 24.54 -54.17
C CYS A 757 -10.89 25.71 -53.31
N VAL A 758 -12.18 26.06 -53.38
CA VAL A 758 -12.79 27.19 -52.68
C VAL A 758 -12.56 27.15 -51.16
N SER A 759 -12.65 25.97 -50.56
CA SER A 759 -12.47 25.76 -49.11
C SER A 759 -11.00 25.74 -48.65
N THR A 760 -10.05 25.94 -49.56
CA THR A 760 -8.62 25.92 -49.27
C THR A 760 -8.05 27.33 -49.17
N ALA A 761 -6.97 27.51 -48.39
CA ALA A 761 -6.26 28.79 -48.28
C ALA A 761 -5.69 29.33 -49.61
N PHE A 762 -5.73 28.51 -50.67
CA PHE A 762 -5.16 28.79 -51.98
C PHE A 762 -6.15 29.42 -52.96
N TYR A 763 -7.45 29.45 -52.63
CA TYR A 763 -8.48 30.05 -53.48
C TYR A 763 -8.15 31.50 -53.93
N PRO A 764 -7.66 32.42 -53.05
CA PRO A 764 -7.33 33.79 -53.47
C PRO A 764 -6.16 33.86 -54.47
N HIS A 765 -5.18 32.96 -54.34
CA HIS A 765 -4.01 32.92 -55.23
C HIS A 765 -4.38 32.42 -56.62
N LEU A 766 -5.32 31.47 -56.69
CA LEU A 766 -5.88 30.96 -57.94
C LEU A 766 -6.70 32.00 -58.68
N VAL A 767 -7.56 32.72 -57.94
CA VAL A 767 -8.32 33.86 -58.49
C VAL A 767 -7.37 34.90 -59.10
N ASN A 768 -6.30 35.26 -58.39
CA ASN A 768 -5.32 36.21 -58.91
C ASN A 768 -4.55 35.67 -60.15
N HIS A 769 -4.19 34.39 -60.16
CA HIS A 769 -3.54 33.77 -61.31
C HIS A 769 -4.43 33.77 -62.56
N LEU A 770 -5.72 33.44 -62.43
CA LEU A 770 -6.68 33.48 -63.53
C LEU A 770 -6.87 34.88 -64.09
N LEU A 771 -6.99 35.88 -63.21
CA LEU A 771 -7.16 37.28 -63.61
C LEU A 771 -5.91 37.84 -64.30
N THR A 772 -4.72 37.34 -63.97
CA THR A 772 -3.44 37.81 -64.55
C THR A 772 -3.05 37.09 -65.85
N LYS A 773 -3.47 35.83 -66.04
CA LYS A 773 -3.13 34.98 -67.21
C LYS A 773 -4.27 34.86 -68.24
N GLN A 774 -5.25 35.74 -68.18
CA GLN A 774 -6.47 35.70 -68.98
C GLN A 774 -6.22 35.61 -70.50
N GLU A 775 -5.20 36.29 -71.01
CA GLU A 775 -4.92 36.35 -72.47
C GLU A 775 -4.13 35.14 -73.00
N GLU A 776 -3.51 34.34 -72.12
CA GLU A 776 -2.61 33.23 -72.50
C GLU A 776 -3.19 31.83 -72.21
N GLY A 777 -4.29 31.74 -71.45
CA GLY A 777 -4.83 30.46 -70.96
C GLY A 777 -6.15 30.02 -71.61
N PRO A 778 -6.53 28.73 -71.51
CA PRO A 778 -7.80 28.19 -72.02
C PRO A 778 -9.03 28.52 -71.16
N TRP A 779 -8.94 29.48 -70.23
CA TRP A 779 -9.93 29.71 -69.17
C TRP A 779 -10.83 30.91 -69.48
N ASP A 780 -12.13 30.66 -69.59
CA ASP A 780 -13.14 31.72 -69.58
C ASP A 780 -13.59 31.99 -68.14
N VAL A 781 -13.34 33.21 -67.66
CA VAL A 781 -13.67 33.63 -66.28
C VAL A 781 -15.18 33.65 -66.05
N GLU A 782 -15.98 33.97 -67.08
CA GLU A 782 -17.45 33.96 -66.97
C GLU A 782 -17.99 32.53 -66.88
N ASP A 783 -17.44 31.59 -67.65
CA ASP A 783 -17.82 30.17 -67.55
C ASP A 783 -17.34 29.54 -66.25
N THR A 784 -16.17 29.94 -65.75
CA THR A 784 -15.68 29.52 -64.44
C THR A 784 -16.58 30.01 -63.31
N ALA A 785 -17.07 31.25 -63.40
CA ALA A 785 -18.04 31.78 -62.44
C ALA A 785 -19.39 31.05 -62.50
N LYS A 786 -19.86 30.65 -63.70
CA LYS A 786 -21.04 29.77 -63.85
C LYS A 786 -20.83 28.41 -63.21
N GLN A 787 -19.65 27.81 -63.36
CA GLN A 787 -19.32 26.54 -62.71
C GLN A 787 -19.30 26.66 -61.19
N LEU A 788 -18.73 27.73 -60.64
CA LEU A 788 -18.75 28.02 -59.19
C LEU A 788 -20.17 28.18 -58.66
N GLN A 789 -21.02 28.93 -59.38
CA GLN A 789 -22.43 29.06 -59.04
C GLN A 789 -23.17 27.71 -59.10
N GLY A 790 -22.95 26.93 -60.17
CA GLY A 790 -23.54 25.60 -60.34
C GLY A 790 -23.11 24.60 -59.27
N ALA A 791 -21.92 24.76 -58.69
CA ALA A 791 -21.41 23.99 -57.57
C ALA A 791 -21.87 24.52 -56.19
N GLY A 792 -22.64 25.61 -56.14
CA GLY A 792 -23.18 26.20 -54.91
C GLY A 792 -22.35 27.32 -54.27
N PHE A 793 -21.21 27.69 -54.84
CA PHE A 793 -20.32 28.75 -54.36
C PHE A 793 -20.66 30.12 -54.98
N VAL A 794 -21.84 30.63 -54.64
CA VAL A 794 -22.45 31.82 -55.27
C VAL A 794 -21.71 33.12 -54.89
N ALA A 795 -21.24 33.27 -53.66
CA ALA A 795 -20.53 34.49 -53.25
C ALA A 795 -19.13 34.58 -53.88
N GLU A 796 -18.50 33.44 -54.07
CA GLU A 796 -17.18 33.27 -54.68
C GLU A 796 -17.22 33.48 -56.19
N ALA A 797 -18.25 32.96 -56.87
CA ALA A 797 -18.55 33.27 -58.27
C ALA A 797 -18.74 34.79 -58.49
N GLY A 798 -19.47 35.44 -57.58
CA GLY A 798 -19.74 36.88 -57.66
C GLY A 798 -18.51 37.73 -57.43
N SER A 799 -17.70 37.35 -56.44
CA SER A 799 -16.45 38.03 -56.14
C SER A 799 -15.45 37.90 -57.30
N LEU A 800 -15.37 36.73 -57.93
CA LEU A 800 -14.55 36.50 -59.12
C LEU A 800 -14.99 37.40 -60.29
N LEU A 801 -16.29 37.50 -60.57
CA LEU A 801 -16.80 38.38 -61.63
C LEU A 801 -16.60 39.86 -61.33
N MET A 802 -16.75 40.28 -60.07
CA MET A 802 -16.50 41.66 -59.65
C MET A 802 -15.03 42.02 -59.84
N ALA A 803 -14.12 41.12 -59.49
CA ALA A 803 -12.69 41.29 -59.74
C ALA A 803 -12.37 41.32 -61.24
N TYR A 804 -12.95 40.41 -62.03
CA TYR A 804 -12.80 40.33 -63.48
C TYR A 804 -13.27 41.61 -64.20
N LYS A 805 -14.41 42.16 -63.81
CA LYS A 805 -14.97 43.38 -64.40
C LYS A 805 -14.36 44.67 -63.81
N GLY A 806 -13.26 44.56 -63.07
CA GLY A 806 -12.48 45.71 -62.58
C GLY A 806 -13.14 46.47 -61.43
N THR A 807 -14.04 45.84 -60.68
CA THR A 807 -14.69 46.49 -59.52
C THR A 807 -13.67 46.68 -58.41
N HIS A 808 -13.63 47.87 -57.79
CA HIS A 808 -12.66 48.17 -56.74
C HIS A 808 -12.81 47.21 -55.54
N PRO A 809 -11.71 46.64 -54.97
CA PRO A 809 -11.77 45.64 -53.90
C PRO A 809 -12.57 46.07 -52.67
N ALA A 810 -12.57 47.37 -52.34
CA ALA A 810 -13.36 47.93 -51.23
C ALA A 810 -14.89 47.72 -51.38
N LEU A 811 -15.36 47.42 -52.60
CA LEU A 811 -16.77 47.17 -52.91
C LEU A 811 -17.12 45.69 -52.96
N HIS A 812 -16.14 44.77 -52.80
CA HIS A 812 -16.32 43.32 -52.82
C HIS A 812 -16.91 42.82 -51.49
N THR A 813 -18.07 43.37 -51.11
CA THR A 813 -18.81 42.88 -49.94
C THR A 813 -19.57 41.62 -50.30
N PHE A 814 -19.82 40.75 -49.31
CA PHE A 814 -20.59 39.51 -49.51
C PHE A 814 -21.96 39.75 -50.17
N GLY A 815 -22.67 40.81 -49.76
CA GLY A 815 -23.96 41.19 -50.37
C GLY A 815 -23.82 41.68 -51.81
N ALA A 816 -22.75 42.42 -52.13
CA ALA A 816 -22.48 42.88 -53.49
C ALA A 816 -22.11 41.70 -54.41
N ALA A 817 -21.32 40.74 -53.93
CA ALA A 817 -20.96 39.54 -54.67
C ALA A 817 -22.20 38.68 -55.01
N LEU A 818 -23.11 38.46 -54.05
CA LEU A 818 -24.37 37.73 -54.31
C LEU A 818 -25.27 38.46 -55.32
N SER A 819 -25.29 39.80 -55.29
CA SER A 819 -26.03 40.59 -56.28
C SER A 819 -25.37 40.58 -57.65
N ALA A 820 -24.04 40.56 -57.70
CA ALA A 820 -23.25 40.55 -58.92
C ALA A 820 -23.47 39.26 -59.73
N VAL A 821 -23.52 38.10 -59.06
CA VAL A 821 -23.88 36.84 -59.75
C VAL A 821 -25.26 36.96 -60.38
N LYS A 822 -26.29 37.36 -59.64
CA LYS A 822 -27.66 37.48 -60.17
C LYS A 822 -27.79 38.48 -61.32
N HIS A 823 -26.87 39.43 -61.43
CA HIS A 823 -26.91 40.48 -62.44
C HIS A 823 -26.14 40.09 -63.71
N TRP A 824 -25.08 39.30 -63.59
CA TRP A 824 -24.15 39.00 -64.69
C TRP A 824 -24.18 37.54 -65.15
N ILE A 825 -24.74 36.62 -64.36
CA ILE A 825 -25.04 35.23 -64.71
C ILE A 825 -26.54 35.00 -64.51
#